data_AF-A0A820A678-F1
#
_entry.id   AF-A0A820A678-F1
#
_cell.length_a   1.000
_cell.length_b   1.000
_cell.length_c   1.000
_cell.angle_alpha   90.00
_cell.angle_beta   90.00
_cell.angle_gamma   90.00
#
_symmetry.space_group_name_H-M   'P 1'
#
loop_
_entity.id
_entity.type
_entity.pdbx_description
1 polymer ?
#
loop_
_entity_poly.entity_id
_entity_poly.type
_entity_poly.pdbx_seq_one_letter_code
_entity_poly.pdbx_strand_id
1 'polypeptide(L)'
;MDISQYLLSISTIEDLNTLNKFFVISKLSIQASQVINDPHNRLQWIDILSKVKEIKISLEQFIQVYLNNQEAFIQFPFDTPVLIYLINRMHSSKEAKESPFRTFLRLNQNLKLNNNMFFVQFQSIFINGIKNKWYEMKDIAELFISLRSQHQLFDQYFSHYSSNVNTDDLWDMFIKLCKINAIDNVNQKHVIAILTEKIPSTSVGTFHRYTKSAKISLEEIKPEFRSRFIELFEKIFDAYVIMQFDYSQYSYQLSRTDCKDLLEVCLEMSSTNCLERSSCLLLVRKILCETEIYYKTDAQKLKSLFGNLKDFDENLCQKYAAEKIIDDEWLNDFLITNLEIWLKLDQETYKYLCENHQNNPWAIYIWSRFVHLSLSKILNNNHADILFKINDWMKKVKHHIYNPTDIFTIILVNKLFELVLIKYFRSILLLPNIDIIMNFIISMRENTSRRIYVRQINNFISNGLEKVYEVFHLKSKCSLYRDLSTDSIIRCFLPLIDLHQILGSVDPQQYKFPLTNANIDGIVALPKPKDIDITNIESNEEFFARFIRQINEWFDWFDRFIDIFQHIIDWLKNHNVNCSSQLSIDLLNIRSDFKMTFVEMRLIIDRVLKILQPFKDLRRLCHLFNCLISFQILNPGTLNTQDNTLKFLTELKRFQPNNTFMVQANATYEHIISISDRQQIQWSLASENHPCHITVKYRIHGKNNQYEILYQKENVPIHKNVLHGQFESQRNGQLIITIDNNNNNNDSS
;
A
#
# COMPACT_ATOMS: atom_id res chain seq x y z
N MET A 1 0.47 78.25 53.26
CA MET A 1 1.49 77.38 53.87
C MET A 1 2.23 76.70 52.73
N ASP A 2 3.53 76.93 52.56
CA ASP A 2 4.29 76.34 51.44
C ASP A 2 4.75 74.93 51.81
N ILE A 3 3.83 73.97 51.72
CA ILE A 3 4.07 72.56 52.07
C ILE A 3 5.25 71.99 51.27
N SER A 4 5.50 72.51 50.06
CA SER A 4 6.62 72.07 49.22
C SER A 4 7.99 72.45 49.80
N GLN A 5 8.14 73.61 50.44
CA GLN A 5 9.41 74.00 51.07
C GLN A 5 9.78 73.09 52.25
N TYR A 6 8.79 72.67 53.05
CA TYR A 6 9.02 71.74 54.16
C TYR A 6 9.34 70.32 53.70
N LEU A 7 8.69 69.83 52.62
CA LEU A 7 9.04 68.54 52.04
C LEU A 7 10.45 68.53 51.43
N LEU A 8 10.92 69.66 50.92
CA LEU A 8 12.28 69.83 50.40
C LEU A 8 13.35 69.98 51.50
N SER A 9 12.96 70.22 52.75
CA SER A 9 13.94 70.40 53.85
C SER A 9 14.67 69.11 54.23
N ILE A 10 14.19 67.94 53.77
CA ILE A 10 14.88 66.66 53.89
C ILE A 10 15.08 66.10 52.47
N SER A 11 16.17 66.54 51.83
CA SER A 11 16.54 66.03 50.49
C SER A 11 17.21 64.66 50.54
N THR A 12 17.79 64.26 51.68
CA THR A 12 18.56 63.03 51.82
C THR A 12 18.20 62.34 53.13
N ILE A 13 17.92 61.03 53.09
CA ILE A 13 17.68 60.20 54.28
C ILE A 13 18.91 59.33 54.50
N GLU A 14 19.80 59.77 55.40
CA GLU A 14 21.10 59.12 55.64
C GLU A 14 21.07 58.11 56.80
N ASP A 15 20.24 58.35 57.80
CA ASP A 15 20.16 57.56 59.03
C ASP A 15 18.73 57.47 59.59
N LEU A 16 18.55 56.69 60.66
CA LEU A 16 17.26 56.51 61.34
C LEU A 16 16.71 57.81 61.95
N ASN A 17 17.59 58.73 62.39
CA ASN A 17 17.15 60.00 62.96
C ASN A 17 16.53 60.90 61.89
N THR A 18 17.14 60.94 60.72
CA THR A 18 16.68 61.71 59.56
C THR A 18 15.40 61.10 58.99
N LEU A 19 15.28 59.77 59.02
CA LEU A 19 14.03 59.07 58.67
C LEU A 19 12.88 59.41 59.64
N ASN A 20 13.12 59.45 60.95
CA ASN A 20 12.11 59.85 61.92
C ASN A 20 11.63 61.29 61.69
N LYS A 21 12.57 62.22 61.43
CA LYS A 21 12.23 63.60 61.04
C LYS A 21 11.40 63.63 59.76
N PHE A 22 11.74 62.82 58.77
CA PHE A 22 10.99 62.68 57.52
C PHE A 22 9.54 62.24 57.77
N PHE A 23 9.29 61.25 58.62
CA PHE A 23 7.91 60.84 58.95
C PHE A 23 7.13 61.94 59.69
N VAL A 24 7.76 62.68 60.61
CA VAL A 24 7.11 63.82 61.28
C VAL A 24 6.70 64.89 60.27
N ILE A 25 7.60 65.29 59.38
CA ILE A 25 7.32 66.27 58.33
C ILE A 25 6.24 65.75 57.37
N SER A 26 6.29 64.46 57.00
CA SER A 26 5.30 63.83 56.14
C SER A 26 3.90 63.87 56.78
N LYS A 27 3.79 63.54 58.07
CA LYS A 27 2.52 63.60 58.81
C LYS A 27 1.93 65.00 58.80
N LEU A 28 2.73 66.00 59.18
CA LEU A 28 2.30 67.39 59.21
C LEU A 28 1.91 67.89 57.81
N SER A 29 2.65 67.49 56.78
CA SER A 29 2.39 67.88 55.39
C SER A 29 1.10 67.27 54.86
N ILE A 30 0.85 65.99 55.14
CA ILE A 30 -0.40 65.33 54.75
C ILE A 30 -1.58 65.99 55.47
N GLN A 31 -1.49 66.16 56.80
CA GLN A 31 -2.55 66.82 57.59
C GLN A 31 -2.83 68.24 57.09
N ALA A 32 -1.80 69.02 56.80
CA ALA A 32 -1.96 70.36 56.23
C ALA A 32 -2.64 70.34 54.86
N SER A 33 -2.31 69.36 54.00
CA SER A 33 -2.92 69.23 52.67
C SER A 33 -4.42 68.88 52.73
N GLN A 34 -4.87 68.21 53.78
CA GLN A 34 -6.29 67.86 53.93
C GLN A 34 -7.17 69.03 54.37
N VAL A 35 -6.59 70.01 55.06
CA VAL A 35 -7.29 71.23 55.49
C VAL A 35 -7.55 72.17 54.31
N ILE A 36 -6.81 71.99 53.21
CA ILE A 36 -7.01 72.73 51.96
C ILE A 36 -8.21 72.09 51.25
N ASN A 37 -9.30 72.86 51.08
CA ASN A 37 -10.59 72.44 50.50
C ASN A 37 -10.55 72.15 48.97
N ASP A 38 -9.42 71.67 48.46
CA ASP A 38 -9.26 71.26 47.08
C ASP A 38 -8.83 69.78 47.02
N PRO A 39 -9.73 68.87 46.59
CA PRO A 39 -9.41 67.45 46.49
C PRO A 39 -8.28 67.14 45.51
N HIS A 40 -7.96 68.03 44.56
CA HIS A 40 -6.83 67.88 43.63
C HIS A 40 -5.47 68.24 44.24
N ASN A 41 -5.44 68.86 45.43
CA ASN A 41 -4.22 69.29 46.13
C ASN A 41 -3.87 68.41 47.35
N ARG A 42 -4.53 67.26 47.51
CA ARG A 42 -4.21 66.31 48.59
C ARG A 42 -2.93 65.56 48.25
N LEU A 43 -1.93 65.66 49.12
CA LEU A 43 -0.65 64.99 48.94
C LEU A 43 -0.81 63.47 49.08
N GLN A 44 -0.30 62.73 48.08
CA GLN A 44 -0.11 61.29 48.18
C GLN A 44 1.31 60.95 48.60
N TRP A 45 1.50 59.73 49.10
CA TRP A 45 2.81 59.25 49.53
C TRP A 45 3.85 59.27 48.40
N ILE A 46 3.46 58.95 47.17
CA ILE A 46 4.38 58.99 46.02
C ILE A 46 4.85 60.43 45.77
N ASP A 47 3.96 61.43 45.90
CA ASP A 47 4.31 62.85 45.74
C ASP A 47 5.35 63.26 46.79
N ILE A 48 5.16 62.86 48.05
CA ILE A 48 6.07 63.13 49.16
C ILE A 48 7.41 62.46 48.93
N LEU A 49 7.41 61.16 48.63
CA LEU A 49 8.62 60.39 48.41
C LEU A 49 9.41 60.94 47.22
N SER A 50 8.75 61.39 46.15
CA SER A 50 9.40 61.98 44.98
C SER A 50 10.25 63.23 45.27
N LYS A 51 10.00 63.92 46.41
CA LYS A 51 10.76 65.11 46.84
C LYS A 51 12.07 64.80 47.55
N VAL A 52 12.19 63.61 48.14
CA VAL A 52 13.48 63.10 48.60
C VAL A 52 14.34 62.89 47.36
N LYS A 53 15.65 63.15 47.39
CA LYS A 53 16.59 62.86 46.29
C LYS A 53 17.29 61.53 46.49
N GLU A 54 17.79 61.26 47.68
CA GLU A 54 18.60 60.08 47.98
C GLU A 54 18.19 59.44 49.32
N ILE A 55 18.11 58.10 49.34
CA ILE A 55 17.78 57.32 50.54
C ILE A 55 18.91 56.30 50.72
N LYS A 56 19.74 56.46 51.75
CA LYS A 56 20.93 55.63 52.00
C LYS A 56 20.71 54.49 52.99
N ILE A 57 19.55 54.48 53.65
CA ILE A 57 19.13 53.39 54.56
C ILE A 57 18.52 52.22 53.79
N SER A 58 18.45 51.04 54.40
CA SER A 58 17.84 49.88 53.75
C SER A 58 16.31 50.01 53.66
N LEU A 59 15.71 49.35 52.65
CA LEU A 59 14.25 49.31 52.50
C LEU A 59 13.58 48.72 53.76
N GLU A 60 14.17 47.69 54.36
CA GLU A 60 13.64 47.06 55.57
C GLU A 60 13.64 48.02 56.77
N GLN A 61 14.73 48.79 56.95
CA GLN A 61 14.81 49.82 57.98
C GLN A 61 13.75 50.91 57.76
N PHE A 62 13.55 51.32 56.50
CA PHE A 62 12.54 52.30 56.14
C PHE A 62 11.13 51.83 56.54
N ILE A 63 10.76 50.60 56.12
CA ILE A 63 9.46 50.02 56.40
C ILE A 63 9.27 49.75 57.90
N GLN A 64 10.32 49.30 58.62
CA GLN A 64 10.21 49.04 60.06
C GLN A 64 9.91 50.32 60.84
N VAL A 65 10.55 51.44 60.50
CA VAL A 65 10.25 52.72 61.16
C VAL A 65 8.86 53.23 60.78
N TYR A 66 8.39 53.00 59.54
CA TYR A 66 7.00 53.27 59.19
C TYR A 66 6.03 52.45 60.06
N LEU A 67 6.25 51.14 60.21
CA LEU A 67 5.40 50.26 61.02
C LEU A 67 5.35 50.70 62.49
N ASN A 68 6.49 51.12 63.05
CA ASN A 68 6.55 51.67 64.41
C ASN A 68 5.73 52.96 64.57
N ASN A 69 5.49 53.69 63.47
CA ASN A 69 4.74 54.95 63.44
C ASN A 69 3.39 54.81 62.70
N GLN A 70 2.94 53.59 62.37
CA GLN A 70 1.78 53.34 61.50
C GLN A 70 0.51 54.01 62.02
N GLU A 71 0.31 54.05 63.33
CA GLU A 71 -0.88 54.65 63.94
C GLU A 71 -1.04 56.14 63.60
N ALA A 72 0.08 56.82 63.36
CA ALA A 72 0.09 58.22 62.95
C ALA A 72 -0.46 58.44 61.53
N PHE A 73 -0.57 57.40 60.71
CA PHE A 73 -0.93 57.45 59.30
C PHE A 73 -2.18 56.62 58.95
N ILE A 74 -3.01 56.25 59.94
CA ILE A 74 -4.21 55.40 59.70
C ILE A 74 -5.14 55.96 58.61
N GLN A 75 -5.24 57.29 58.50
CA GLN A 75 -6.09 57.95 57.49
C GLN A 75 -5.46 57.95 56.07
N PHE A 76 -4.14 57.70 55.95
CA PHE A 76 -3.36 57.66 54.69
C PHE A 76 -2.31 56.55 54.79
N PRO A 77 -2.73 55.28 54.82
CA PRO A 77 -1.78 54.18 54.95
C PRO A 77 -0.91 54.08 53.69
N PHE A 78 0.29 53.50 53.85
CA PHE A 78 1.04 52.99 52.71
C PHE A 78 0.17 51.99 51.94
N ASP A 79 0.11 52.15 50.63
CA ASP A 79 -0.56 51.24 49.72
C ASP A 79 0.47 50.47 48.86
N THR A 80 -0.03 49.57 48.02
CA THR A 80 0.82 48.78 47.12
C THR A 80 1.66 49.64 46.17
N PRO A 81 1.11 50.65 45.45
CA PRO A 81 1.90 51.57 44.63
C PRO A 81 3.10 52.20 45.35
N VAL A 82 2.92 52.62 46.61
CA VAL A 82 3.99 53.21 47.42
C VAL A 82 5.11 52.21 47.71
N LEU A 83 4.75 50.98 48.09
CA LEU A 83 5.75 49.93 48.31
C LEU A 83 6.52 49.61 47.01
N ILE A 84 5.82 49.50 45.89
CA ILE A 84 6.43 49.24 44.57
C ILE A 84 7.36 50.38 44.15
N TYR A 85 6.96 51.63 44.39
CA TYR A 85 7.80 52.80 44.16
C TYR A 85 9.08 52.76 45.01
N LEU A 86 8.96 52.43 46.29
CA LEU A 86 10.10 52.30 47.20
C LEU A 86 11.03 51.15 46.79
N ILE A 87 10.51 50.00 46.38
CA ILE A 87 11.31 48.88 45.87
C ILE A 87 12.10 49.33 44.63
N ASN A 88 11.44 49.93 43.64
CA ASN A 88 12.10 50.43 42.43
C ASN A 88 13.23 51.41 42.73
N ARG A 89 13.07 52.20 43.78
CA ARG A 89 13.97 53.29 44.11
C ARG A 89 15.13 52.89 45.02
N MET A 90 14.88 52.00 45.96
CA MET A 90 15.83 51.65 47.04
C MET A 90 16.48 50.29 46.85
N HIS A 91 16.01 49.45 45.93
CA HIS A 91 16.60 48.14 45.73
C HIS A 91 17.99 48.26 45.08
N SER A 92 19.04 48.02 45.88
CA SER A 92 20.39 47.78 45.38
C SER A 92 20.55 46.30 45.03
N SER A 93 21.05 46.00 43.83
CA SER A 93 21.24 44.65 43.30
C SER A 93 22.35 43.83 44.01
N LYS A 94 22.85 44.31 45.16
CA LYS A 94 24.01 43.74 45.85
C LYS A 94 23.71 43.72 47.33
N GLU A 95 23.84 42.54 47.94
CA GLU A 95 23.89 42.27 49.38
C GLU A 95 22.55 42.06 50.11
N ALA A 96 21.80 41.03 49.75
CA ALA A 96 20.80 40.44 50.63
C ALA A 96 21.17 38.98 50.98
N LYS A 97 21.03 38.60 52.26
CA LYS A 97 21.20 37.21 52.73
C LYS A 97 19.99 36.31 52.36
N GLU A 98 18.86 36.91 52.04
CA GLU A 98 17.62 36.26 51.61
C GLU A 98 17.26 36.65 50.18
N SER A 99 16.48 35.80 49.50
CA SER A 99 15.93 36.08 48.17
C SER A 99 15.19 37.42 48.16
N PRO A 100 15.46 38.31 47.19
CA PRO A 100 14.78 39.61 47.08
C PRO A 100 13.26 39.48 47.09
N PHE A 101 12.72 38.42 46.45
CA PHE A 101 11.27 38.20 46.42
C PHE A 101 10.70 37.85 47.79
N ARG A 102 11.41 37.06 48.61
CA ARG A 102 10.98 36.77 49.98
C ARG A 102 10.99 38.03 50.83
N THR A 103 12.02 38.85 50.70
CA THR A 103 12.10 40.13 51.39
C THR A 103 10.93 41.02 51.01
N PHE A 104 10.65 41.21 49.72
CA PHE A 104 9.55 42.07 49.29
C PHE A 104 8.17 41.52 49.67
N LEU A 105 7.97 40.21 49.57
CA LEU A 105 6.73 39.56 50.00
C LEU A 105 6.52 39.69 51.51
N ARG A 106 7.58 39.52 52.32
CA ARG A 106 7.54 39.74 53.76
C ARG A 106 7.19 41.20 54.08
N LEU A 107 7.80 42.16 53.39
CA LEU A 107 7.47 43.57 53.59
C LEU A 107 6.01 43.88 53.22
N ASN A 108 5.52 43.31 52.11
CA ASN A 108 4.11 43.41 51.71
C ASN A 108 3.15 42.83 52.77
N GLN A 109 3.50 41.67 53.35
CA GLN A 109 2.74 41.02 54.42
C GLN A 109 2.78 41.82 55.73
N ASN A 110 3.94 42.35 56.12
CA ASN A 110 4.07 43.19 57.31
C ASN A 110 3.20 44.46 57.20
N LEU A 111 3.10 45.03 56.01
CA LEU A 111 2.23 46.16 55.69
C LEU A 111 0.75 45.76 55.49
N LYS A 112 0.42 44.46 55.55
CA LYS A 112 -0.94 43.92 55.33
C LYS A 112 -1.56 44.31 53.97
N LEU A 113 -0.73 44.42 52.93
CA LEU A 113 -1.14 44.83 51.59
C LEU A 113 -1.69 43.65 50.77
N ASN A 114 -2.45 43.96 49.70
CA ASN A 114 -3.03 42.94 48.83
C ASN A 114 -1.95 42.28 47.95
N ASN A 115 -1.72 40.98 48.15
CA ASN A 115 -0.71 40.21 47.41
C ASN A 115 -0.95 40.18 45.89
N ASN A 116 -2.20 40.10 45.43
CA ASN A 116 -2.48 40.06 43.98
C ASN A 116 -2.16 41.41 43.34
N MET A 117 -2.57 42.52 43.96
CA MET A 117 -2.21 43.87 43.48
C MET A 117 -0.70 44.09 43.50
N PHE A 118 -0.01 43.57 44.52
CA PHE A 118 1.44 43.62 44.60
C PHE A 118 2.09 42.93 43.41
N PHE A 119 1.73 41.68 43.13
CA PHE A 119 2.29 40.96 41.98
C PHE A 119 1.91 41.61 40.65
N VAL A 120 0.70 42.14 40.46
CA VAL A 120 0.35 42.84 39.22
C VAL A 120 1.26 44.05 38.98
N GLN A 121 1.53 44.86 40.00
CA GLN A 121 2.37 46.06 39.84
C GLN A 121 3.88 45.75 39.81
N PHE A 122 4.29 44.65 40.44
CA PHE A 122 5.69 44.22 40.53
C PHE A 122 6.25 43.66 39.21
N GLN A 123 5.39 43.33 38.22
CA GLN A 123 5.81 42.76 36.93
C GLN A 123 6.92 43.56 36.23
N SER A 124 6.82 44.89 36.22
CA SER A 124 7.81 45.77 35.58
C SER A 124 9.19 45.66 36.24
N ILE A 125 9.23 45.59 37.58
CA ILE A 125 10.45 45.42 38.37
C ILE A 125 11.06 44.06 38.07
N PHE A 126 10.23 43.01 38.04
CA PHE A 126 10.66 41.66 37.72
C PHE A 126 11.30 41.57 36.33
N ILE A 127 10.64 42.12 35.30
CA ILE A 127 11.16 42.13 33.93
C ILE A 127 12.51 42.85 33.86
N ASN A 128 12.62 44.02 34.48
CA ASN A 128 13.87 44.78 34.53
C ASN A 128 14.96 44.02 35.29
N GLY A 129 14.62 43.35 36.38
CA GLY A 129 15.56 42.55 37.15
C GLY A 129 16.06 41.32 36.40
N ILE A 130 15.23 40.65 35.59
CA ILE A 130 15.70 39.58 34.70
C ILE A 130 16.68 40.13 33.67
N LYS A 131 16.30 41.20 32.96
CA LYS A 131 17.15 41.83 31.91
C LYS A 131 18.51 42.26 32.46
N ASN A 132 18.52 42.78 33.68
CA ASN A 132 19.73 43.26 34.36
C ASN A 132 20.41 42.20 35.23
N LYS A 133 19.94 40.94 35.20
CA LYS A 133 20.47 39.80 35.98
C LYS A 133 20.57 40.07 37.50
N TRP A 134 19.57 40.75 38.06
CA TRP A 134 19.47 41.04 39.50
C TRP A 134 19.08 39.82 40.34
N TYR A 135 18.48 38.79 39.72
CA TYR A 135 17.94 37.63 40.41
C TYR A 135 18.72 36.37 40.03
N GLU A 136 19.01 35.53 41.02
CA GLU A 136 19.51 34.19 40.76
C GLU A 136 18.36 33.26 40.36
N MET A 137 18.68 32.14 39.67
CA MET A 137 17.69 31.14 39.27
C MET A 137 16.90 30.59 40.47
N LYS A 138 17.55 30.47 41.64
CA LYS A 138 16.90 30.07 42.89
C LYS A 138 15.81 31.07 43.29
N ASP A 139 16.08 32.36 43.19
CA ASP A 139 15.12 33.40 43.59
C ASP A 139 13.89 33.35 42.70
N ILE A 140 14.09 33.21 41.39
CA ILE A 140 13.00 33.14 40.41
C ILE A 140 12.17 31.86 40.63
N ALA A 141 12.80 30.73 40.93
CA ALA A 141 12.10 29.50 41.25
C ALA A 141 11.23 29.63 42.52
N GLU A 142 11.70 30.36 43.53
CA GLU A 142 10.91 30.67 44.74
C GLU A 142 9.69 31.56 44.43
N LEU A 143 9.84 32.53 43.52
CA LEU A 143 8.73 33.33 43.04
C LEU A 143 7.66 32.43 42.39
N PHE A 144 8.04 31.52 41.49
CA PHE A 144 7.11 30.59 40.87
C PHE A 144 6.42 29.65 41.86
N ILE A 145 7.11 29.22 42.93
CA ILE A 145 6.48 28.47 44.03
C ILE A 145 5.39 29.34 44.70
N SER A 146 5.68 30.61 44.98
CA SER A 146 4.72 31.50 45.63
C SER A 146 3.48 31.79 44.78
N LEU A 147 3.64 31.77 43.45
CA LEU A 147 2.58 32.00 42.48
C LEU A 147 1.85 30.71 42.05
N ARG A 148 2.25 29.54 42.57
CA ARG A 148 1.72 28.24 42.12
C ARG A 148 0.19 28.17 42.12
N SER A 149 -0.46 28.67 43.17
CA SER A 149 -1.93 28.68 43.31
C SER A 149 -2.62 29.83 42.58
N GLN A 150 -1.85 30.75 41.99
CA GLN A 150 -2.33 31.94 41.28
C GLN A 150 -2.07 31.79 39.78
N HIS A 151 -2.73 30.83 39.14
CA HIS A 151 -2.42 30.37 37.77
C HIS A 151 -2.25 31.48 36.72
N GLN A 152 -3.10 32.52 36.74
CA GLN A 152 -2.98 33.65 35.80
C GLN A 152 -1.69 34.45 36.01
N LEU A 153 -1.31 34.70 37.26
CA LEU A 153 -0.06 35.39 37.57
C LEU A 153 1.14 34.49 37.27
N PHE A 154 1.06 33.19 37.58
CA PHE A 154 2.10 32.24 37.22
C PHE A 154 2.38 32.27 35.71
N ASP A 155 1.34 32.19 34.88
CA ASP A 155 1.44 32.24 33.42
C ASP A 155 2.06 33.53 32.90
N GLN A 156 1.60 34.68 33.40
CA GLN A 156 2.14 36.00 33.03
C GLN A 156 3.63 36.11 33.38
N TYR A 157 4.01 35.71 34.60
CA TYR A 157 5.39 35.76 35.05
C TYR A 157 6.28 34.75 34.30
N PHE A 158 5.78 33.56 33.99
CA PHE A 158 6.52 32.56 33.22
C PHE A 158 6.72 32.99 31.77
N SER A 159 5.72 33.65 31.18
CA SER A 159 5.79 34.29 29.86
C SER A 159 6.79 35.44 29.82
N HIS A 160 6.80 36.28 30.85
CA HIS A 160 7.79 37.35 30.97
C HIS A 160 9.20 36.80 31.16
N TYR A 161 9.37 35.78 32.00
CA TYR A 161 10.66 35.12 32.17
C TYR A 161 11.16 34.54 30.85
N SER A 162 10.36 33.70 30.19
CA SER A 162 10.74 33.04 28.94
C SER A 162 11.08 34.01 27.82
N SER A 163 10.48 35.20 27.80
CA SER A 163 10.74 36.23 26.78
C SER A 163 12.03 37.03 27.00
N ASN A 164 12.64 36.91 28.18
CA ASN A 164 13.83 37.67 28.55
C ASN A 164 15.06 36.80 28.85
N VAL A 165 14.95 35.47 28.71
CA VAL A 165 16.06 34.52 28.88
C VAL A 165 16.31 33.71 27.61
N ASN A 166 17.49 33.11 27.51
CA ASN A 166 17.80 32.18 26.43
C ASN A 166 17.11 30.81 26.69
N THR A 167 17.17 29.91 25.71
CA THR A 167 16.55 28.59 25.83
C THR A 167 17.23 27.68 26.86
N ASP A 168 18.53 27.87 27.11
CA ASP A 168 19.29 27.09 28.10
C ASP A 168 18.79 27.39 29.52
N ASP A 169 18.72 28.68 29.88
CA ASP A 169 18.21 29.15 31.16
C ASP A 169 16.74 28.74 31.35
N LEU A 170 15.94 28.78 30.27
CA LEU A 170 14.54 28.34 30.28
C LEU A 170 14.42 26.83 30.57
N TRP A 171 15.27 26.01 29.96
CA TRP A 171 15.30 24.57 30.18
C TRP A 171 15.74 24.22 31.60
N ASP A 172 16.78 24.88 32.10
CA ASP A 172 17.27 24.69 33.47
C ASP A 172 16.22 25.13 34.50
N MET A 173 15.50 26.22 34.24
CA MET A 173 14.36 26.63 35.05
C MET A 173 13.26 25.57 35.04
N PHE A 174 12.90 25.02 33.88
CA PHE A 174 11.91 23.94 33.78
C PHE A 174 12.29 22.72 34.65
N ILE A 175 13.54 22.26 34.56
CA ILE A 175 14.05 21.17 35.41
C ILE A 175 13.95 21.55 36.89
N LYS A 176 14.35 22.78 37.24
CA LYS A 176 14.30 23.28 38.63
C LYS A 176 12.88 23.30 39.18
N LEU A 177 11.91 23.80 38.41
CA LEU A 177 10.49 23.87 38.78
C LEU A 177 9.90 22.46 38.98
N CYS A 178 10.31 21.48 38.17
CA CYS A 178 9.92 20.09 38.34
C CYS A 178 10.49 19.49 39.64
N LYS A 179 11.78 19.72 39.93
CA LYS A 179 12.45 19.22 41.16
C LYS A 179 11.77 19.72 42.44
N ILE A 180 11.28 20.96 42.44
CA ILE A 180 10.64 21.60 43.60
C ILE A 180 9.10 21.52 43.58
N ASN A 181 8.50 20.82 42.60
CA ASN A 181 7.05 20.68 42.44
C ASN A 181 6.30 22.02 42.40
N ALA A 182 6.82 23.00 41.65
CA ALA A 182 6.13 24.26 41.41
C ALA A 182 5.03 24.15 40.35
N ILE A 183 5.09 23.10 39.51
CA ILE A 183 4.16 22.88 38.39
C ILE A 183 3.05 21.92 38.83
N ASP A 184 1.85 22.46 39.06
CA ASP A 184 0.63 21.68 39.21
C ASP A 184 -0.08 21.43 37.87
N ASN A 185 -1.21 20.74 37.91
CA ASN A 185 -1.95 20.33 36.71
C ASN A 185 -2.46 21.51 35.86
N VAL A 186 -2.67 22.70 36.44
CA VAL A 186 -3.13 23.88 35.69
C VAL A 186 -1.93 24.59 35.08
N ASN A 187 -0.88 24.83 35.87
CA ASN A 187 0.34 25.49 35.41
C ASN A 187 1.08 24.66 34.35
N GLN A 188 0.90 23.33 34.35
CA GLN A 188 1.44 22.41 33.35
C GLN A 188 1.13 22.86 31.91
N LYS A 189 -0.13 23.27 31.65
CA LYS A 189 -0.55 23.68 30.29
C LYS A 189 0.23 24.90 29.79
N HIS A 190 0.42 25.88 30.66
CA HIS A 190 1.17 27.11 30.36
C HIS A 190 2.65 26.81 30.13
N VAL A 191 3.25 25.98 30.99
CA VAL A 191 4.65 25.57 30.84
C VAL A 191 4.87 24.80 29.54
N ILE A 192 3.98 23.86 29.19
CA ILE A 192 4.04 23.14 27.91
C ILE A 192 3.95 24.10 26.74
N ALA A 193 2.97 25.02 26.73
CA ALA A 193 2.77 25.93 25.61
C ALA A 193 4.04 26.73 25.30
N ILE A 194 4.67 27.31 26.31
CA ILE A 194 5.90 28.11 26.12
C ILE A 194 7.09 27.24 25.71
N LEU A 195 7.28 26.08 26.35
CA LEU A 195 8.42 25.21 26.04
C LEU A 195 8.30 24.60 24.64
N THR A 196 7.09 24.20 24.22
CA THR A 196 6.82 23.68 22.87
C THR A 196 6.87 24.76 21.80
N GLU A 197 6.71 26.04 22.14
CA GLU A 197 6.94 27.14 21.20
C GLU A 197 8.44 27.43 21.03
N LYS A 198 9.21 27.47 22.13
CA LYS A 198 10.59 27.96 22.11
C LYS A 198 11.65 26.90 21.89
N ILE A 199 11.54 25.76 22.57
CA ILE A 199 12.58 24.72 22.57
C ILE A 199 12.73 24.02 21.21
N PRO A 200 11.66 23.73 20.44
CA PRO A 200 11.80 23.10 19.12
C PRO A 200 12.74 23.84 18.17
N SER A 201 12.79 25.17 18.24
CA SER A 201 13.65 26.02 17.39
C SER A 201 15.16 25.90 17.67
N THR A 202 15.56 25.16 18.71
CA THR A 202 16.97 24.99 19.08
C THR A 202 17.72 24.03 18.15
N SER A 203 19.05 24.12 18.15
CA SER A 203 19.89 23.20 17.37
C SER A 203 19.90 21.79 17.96
N VAL A 204 20.13 20.78 17.10
CA VAL A 204 20.21 19.36 17.50
C VAL A 204 21.18 19.11 18.65
N GLY A 205 22.38 19.70 18.61
CA GLY A 205 23.36 19.57 19.70
C GLY A 205 22.88 20.18 21.02
N THR A 206 22.11 21.26 20.97
CA THR A 206 21.52 21.90 22.16
C THR A 206 20.43 21.00 22.75
N PHE A 207 19.55 20.48 21.90
CA PHE A 207 18.47 19.59 22.34
C PHE A 207 19.01 18.27 22.91
N HIS A 208 20.08 17.70 22.34
CA HIS A 208 20.78 16.54 22.94
C HIS A 208 21.29 16.80 24.35
N ARG A 209 21.80 18.00 24.60
CA ARG A 209 22.22 18.39 25.95
C ARG A 209 21.02 18.49 26.89
N TYR A 210 19.89 19.00 26.41
CA TYR A 210 18.65 19.08 27.17
C TYR A 210 18.10 17.70 27.53
N THR A 211 18.04 16.76 26.59
CA THR A 211 17.57 15.39 26.82
C THR A 211 18.48 14.64 27.80
N LYS A 212 19.81 14.78 27.67
CA LYS A 212 20.77 14.25 28.65
C LYS A 212 20.59 14.84 30.05
N SER A 213 20.41 16.16 30.15
CA SER A 213 20.14 16.84 31.43
C SER A 213 18.81 16.39 32.05
N ALA A 214 17.78 16.16 31.23
CA ALA A 214 16.49 15.63 31.67
C ALA A 214 16.63 14.23 32.26
N LYS A 215 17.38 13.36 31.57
CA LYS A 215 17.68 11.98 32.00
C LYS A 215 18.38 11.96 33.35
N ILE A 216 19.48 12.71 33.50
CA ILE A 216 20.21 12.82 34.77
C ILE A 216 19.27 13.35 35.88
N SER A 217 18.46 14.36 35.56
CA SER A 217 17.57 14.99 36.53
C SER A 217 16.40 14.10 36.96
N LEU A 218 16.01 13.09 36.17
CA LEU A 218 14.92 12.17 36.52
C LEU A 218 15.19 11.42 37.83
N GLU A 219 16.46 11.06 38.08
CA GLU A 219 16.88 10.37 39.31
C GLU A 219 16.75 11.29 40.53
N GLU A 220 17.06 12.57 40.37
CA GLU A 220 17.00 13.60 41.41
C GLU A 220 15.57 14.06 41.73
N ILE A 221 14.62 13.86 40.82
CA ILE A 221 13.21 14.20 41.03
C ILE A 221 12.56 13.17 41.96
N LYS A 222 11.82 13.68 42.96
CA LYS A 222 11.09 12.84 43.92
C LYS A 222 10.15 11.86 43.20
N PRO A 223 10.05 10.59 43.64
CA PRO A 223 9.26 9.55 42.96
C PRO A 223 7.81 9.95 42.65
N GLU A 224 7.17 10.67 43.56
CA GLU A 224 5.80 11.21 43.45
C GLU A 224 5.59 12.19 42.29
N PHE A 225 6.65 12.80 41.74
CA PHE A 225 6.56 13.79 40.66
C PHE A 225 7.14 13.30 39.32
N ARG A 226 7.75 12.11 39.30
CA ARG A 226 8.42 11.58 38.10
C ARG A 226 7.46 11.39 36.94
N SER A 227 6.25 10.88 37.19
CA SER A 227 5.25 10.68 36.13
C SER A 227 4.87 11.99 35.42
N ARG A 228 4.64 13.06 36.18
CA ARG A 228 4.34 14.40 35.62
C ARG A 228 5.52 14.96 34.84
N PHE A 229 6.74 14.81 35.36
CA PHE A 229 7.93 15.26 34.65
C PHE A 229 8.13 14.51 33.32
N ILE A 230 7.92 13.19 33.32
CA ILE A 230 7.96 12.38 32.09
C ILE A 230 6.91 12.91 31.11
N GLU A 231 5.64 13.05 31.51
CA GLU A 231 4.58 13.56 30.63
C GLU A 231 4.91 14.96 30.03
N LEU A 232 5.50 15.84 30.82
CA LEU A 232 5.95 17.16 30.38
C LEU A 232 7.10 17.07 29.36
N PHE A 233 8.13 16.30 29.69
CA PHE A 233 9.26 16.05 28.80
C PHE A 233 8.81 15.45 27.47
N GLU A 234 7.93 14.46 27.53
CA GLU A 234 7.35 13.77 26.39
C GLU A 234 6.68 14.74 25.42
N LYS A 235 5.86 15.67 25.90
CA LYS A 235 5.19 16.68 25.06
C LYS A 235 6.18 17.64 24.38
N ILE A 236 7.25 18.02 25.08
CA ILE A 236 8.28 18.91 24.51
C ILE A 236 9.12 18.15 23.47
N PHE A 237 9.44 16.89 23.76
CA PHE A 237 10.13 15.98 22.83
C PHE A 237 9.32 15.78 21.55
N ASP A 238 8.01 15.53 21.65
CA ASP A 238 7.14 15.39 20.49
C ASP A 238 7.15 16.65 19.63
N ALA A 239 6.97 17.82 20.25
CA ALA A 239 6.97 19.09 19.53
C ALA A 239 8.31 19.33 18.82
N TYR A 240 9.44 19.01 19.46
CA TYR A 240 10.76 19.11 18.85
C TYR A 240 10.88 18.18 17.64
N VAL A 241 10.62 16.89 17.80
CA VAL A 241 10.77 15.90 16.72
C VAL A 241 9.85 16.23 15.55
N ILE A 242 8.57 16.49 15.80
CA ILE A 242 7.60 16.85 14.74
C ILE A 242 8.08 18.08 13.98
N MET A 243 8.55 19.12 14.68
CA MET A 243 9.03 20.33 14.01
C MET A 243 10.26 20.06 13.11
N GLN A 244 11.15 19.15 13.52
CA GLN A 244 12.31 18.75 12.72
C GLN A 244 11.93 17.95 11.47
N PHE A 245 10.78 17.27 11.44
CA PHE A 245 10.35 16.47 10.27
C PHE A 245 9.35 17.19 9.36
N ASP A 246 8.42 17.99 9.90
CA ASP A 246 7.31 18.59 9.13
C ASP A 246 7.69 19.90 8.43
N TYR A 247 8.68 20.63 8.93
CA TYR A 247 9.09 21.91 8.35
C TYR A 247 10.29 21.72 7.43
N SER A 248 10.12 22.05 6.14
CA SER A 248 11.14 21.88 5.09
C SER A 248 12.47 22.59 5.36
N GLN A 249 12.47 23.64 6.19
CA GLN A 249 13.68 24.35 6.60
C GLN A 249 14.53 23.57 7.64
N TYR A 250 13.94 22.56 8.30
CA TYR A 250 14.55 21.75 9.35
C TYR A 250 14.65 20.25 8.98
N SER A 251 13.90 19.78 7.96
CA SER A 251 13.76 18.37 7.56
C SER A 251 15.05 17.58 7.27
N TYR A 252 16.18 18.26 7.08
CA TYR A 252 17.48 17.64 6.81
C TYR A 252 18.48 17.73 7.97
N GLN A 253 18.08 18.27 9.14
CA GLN A 253 19.03 18.53 10.24
C GLN A 253 19.33 17.30 11.09
N LEU A 254 18.38 16.39 11.26
CA LEU A 254 18.60 15.19 12.06
C LEU A 254 19.35 14.12 11.26
N SER A 255 20.59 13.85 11.67
CA SER A 255 21.34 12.71 11.17
C SER A 255 20.77 11.40 11.72
N ARG A 256 21.08 10.29 11.05
CA ARG A 256 20.72 8.95 11.53
C ARG A 256 21.22 8.67 12.95
N THR A 257 22.41 9.14 13.29
CA THR A 257 22.98 9.03 14.64
C THR A 257 22.19 9.86 15.66
N ASP A 258 21.77 11.07 15.30
CA ASP A 258 20.95 11.90 16.18
C ASP A 258 19.61 11.23 16.50
N CYS A 259 18.97 10.63 15.49
CA CYS A 259 17.71 9.92 15.68
C CYS A 259 17.85 8.73 16.64
N LYS A 260 18.97 7.99 16.59
CA LYS A 260 19.23 6.87 17.50
C LYS A 260 19.38 7.36 18.94
N ASP A 261 20.23 8.35 19.15
CA ASP A 261 20.47 8.94 20.46
C ASP A 261 19.17 9.50 21.07
N LEU A 262 18.33 10.18 20.27
CA LEU A 262 17.03 10.68 20.73
C LEU A 262 16.04 9.54 21.06
N LEU A 263 16.02 8.48 20.24
CA LEU A 263 15.16 7.33 20.47
C LEU A 263 15.56 6.58 21.75
N GLU A 264 16.86 6.38 21.98
CA GLU A 264 17.40 5.76 23.20
C GLU A 264 16.98 6.55 24.44
N VAL A 265 17.10 7.88 24.42
CA VAL A 265 16.66 8.69 25.56
C VAL A 265 15.15 8.59 25.81
N CYS A 266 14.27 8.55 24.77
CA CYS A 266 12.84 8.31 25.02
C CYS A 266 12.58 6.95 25.67
N LEU A 267 13.26 5.91 25.19
CA LEU A 267 13.10 4.53 25.66
C LEU A 267 13.54 4.35 27.11
N GLU A 268 14.58 5.07 27.54
CA GLU A 268 15.05 5.06 28.92
C GLU A 268 14.16 5.90 29.86
N MET A 269 13.62 7.02 29.36
CA MET A 269 12.80 7.95 30.14
C MET A 269 11.37 7.46 30.38
N SER A 270 10.85 6.57 29.53
CA SER A 270 9.45 6.15 29.53
C SER A 270 9.30 4.62 29.73
N SER A 271 8.38 4.21 30.58
CA SER A 271 8.23 2.79 30.96
C SER A 271 7.16 2.04 30.15
N THR A 272 6.24 2.73 29.47
CA THR A 272 5.12 2.09 28.74
C THR A 272 4.85 2.75 27.38
N ASN A 273 4.77 1.93 26.33
CA ASN A 273 4.35 2.26 24.96
C ASN A 273 5.01 3.46 24.24
N CYS A 274 6.22 3.93 24.62
CA CYS A 274 6.86 5.09 23.95
C CYS A 274 7.05 4.92 22.44
N LEU A 275 7.29 3.71 21.93
CA LEU A 275 7.47 3.52 20.48
C LEU A 275 6.19 3.70 19.65
N GLU A 276 5.01 3.55 20.24
CA GLU A 276 3.74 3.75 19.53
C GLU A 276 3.42 5.25 19.32
N ARG A 277 4.24 6.17 19.87
CA ARG A 277 4.06 7.62 19.74
C ARG A 277 4.54 8.12 18.37
N SER A 278 3.82 9.10 17.80
CA SER A 278 4.11 9.64 16.46
C SER A 278 5.55 10.11 16.28
N SER A 279 6.13 10.80 17.27
CA SER A 279 7.54 11.24 17.23
C SER A 279 8.52 10.07 17.14
N CYS A 280 8.32 9.03 17.96
CA CYS A 280 9.14 7.83 17.94
C CYS A 280 8.97 7.08 16.61
N LEU A 281 7.76 7.02 16.06
CA LEU A 281 7.51 6.45 14.73
C LEU A 281 8.26 7.22 13.63
N LEU A 282 8.31 8.56 13.69
CA LEU A 282 9.12 9.37 12.77
C LEU A 282 10.62 9.07 12.88
N LEU A 283 11.14 8.94 14.11
CA LEU A 283 12.53 8.57 14.36
C LEU A 283 12.83 7.15 13.83
N VAL A 284 11.97 6.17 14.13
CA VAL A 284 12.08 4.79 13.63
C VAL A 284 12.05 4.77 12.11
N ARG A 285 11.09 5.47 11.48
CA ARG A 285 10.99 5.58 10.02
C ARG A 285 12.28 6.12 9.43
N LYS A 286 12.85 7.19 10.00
CA LYS A 286 14.11 7.77 9.53
C LYS A 286 15.27 6.78 9.69
N ILE A 287 15.44 6.16 10.85
CA ILE A 287 16.54 5.21 11.09
C ILE A 287 16.44 3.98 10.17
N LEU A 288 15.22 3.49 9.93
CA LEU A 288 14.94 2.26 9.18
C LEU A 288 14.97 2.50 7.66
N CYS A 289 14.25 3.52 7.19
CA CYS A 289 13.98 3.74 5.76
C CYS A 289 14.89 4.79 5.10
N GLU A 290 15.85 5.39 5.81
CA GLU A 290 16.80 6.31 5.21
C GLU A 290 17.70 5.57 4.21
N THR A 291 17.44 5.82 2.92
CA THR A 291 18.25 5.33 1.81
C THR A 291 19.29 6.38 1.43
N GLU A 292 20.55 6.00 1.38
CA GLU A 292 21.60 6.82 0.78
C GLU A 292 21.25 7.12 -0.69
N ILE A 293 21.42 8.38 -1.09
CA ILE A 293 21.13 8.89 -2.44
C ILE A 293 21.89 8.09 -3.54
N TYR A 294 22.94 7.36 -3.15
CA TYR A 294 23.80 6.60 -4.05
C TYR A 294 23.32 5.18 -4.39
N TYR A 295 22.24 4.67 -3.80
CA TYR A 295 21.74 3.33 -4.14
C TYR A 295 21.12 3.32 -5.55
N LYS A 296 21.76 2.58 -6.46
CA LYS A 296 21.38 2.52 -7.88
C LYS A 296 20.44 1.36 -8.21
N THR A 297 20.33 0.36 -7.33
CA THR A 297 19.50 -0.83 -7.57
C THR A 297 18.55 -1.14 -6.41
N ASP A 298 17.41 -1.76 -6.70
CA ASP A 298 16.43 -2.16 -5.67
C ASP A 298 17.02 -3.16 -4.66
N ALA A 299 17.95 -4.02 -5.12
CA ALA A 299 18.68 -4.94 -4.25
C ALA A 299 19.54 -4.20 -3.19
N GLN A 300 20.19 -3.09 -3.58
CA GLN A 300 20.96 -2.26 -2.65
C GLN A 300 20.05 -1.55 -1.64
N LYS A 301 18.90 -1.05 -2.08
CA LYS A 301 17.89 -0.44 -1.19
C LYS A 301 17.38 -1.44 -0.16
N LEU A 302 17.05 -2.67 -0.58
CA LEU A 302 16.65 -3.75 0.32
C LEU A 302 17.77 -4.11 1.31
N LYS A 303 19.00 -4.25 0.82
CA LYS A 303 20.15 -4.52 1.68
C LYS A 303 20.35 -3.45 2.74
N SER A 304 20.14 -2.18 2.38
CA SER A 304 20.17 -1.06 3.32
C SER A 304 19.05 -1.15 4.36
N LEU A 305 17.78 -1.32 3.93
CA LEU A 305 16.63 -1.45 4.83
C LEU A 305 16.82 -2.54 5.90
N PHE A 306 17.25 -3.73 5.49
CA PHE A 306 17.49 -4.82 6.43
C PHE A 306 18.79 -4.61 7.24
N GLY A 307 19.83 -4.06 6.64
CA GLY A 307 21.05 -3.66 7.37
C GLY A 307 20.76 -2.66 8.48
N ASN A 308 19.79 -1.76 8.26
CA ASN A 308 19.36 -0.75 9.20
C ASN A 308 18.65 -1.32 10.43
N LEU A 309 18.11 -2.54 10.36
CA LEU A 309 17.49 -3.22 11.51
C LEU A 309 18.51 -3.52 12.63
N LYS A 310 19.80 -3.59 12.33
CA LYS A 310 20.86 -3.81 13.33
C LYS A 310 20.96 -2.68 14.36
N ASP A 311 20.38 -1.53 14.05
CA ASP A 311 20.39 -0.36 14.92
C ASP A 311 19.26 -0.36 15.94
N PHE A 312 18.44 -1.40 15.97
CA PHE A 312 17.42 -1.62 16.98
C PHE A 312 17.79 -2.83 17.84
N ASP A 313 17.67 -2.70 19.15
CA ASP A 313 17.88 -3.81 20.10
C ASP A 313 16.89 -4.96 19.81
N GLU A 314 17.35 -6.20 19.92
CA GLU A 314 16.52 -7.39 19.76
C GLU A 314 15.40 -7.42 20.81
N ASN A 315 15.67 -6.98 22.04
CA ASN A 315 14.65 -6.90 23.10
C ASN A 315 13.54 -5.91 22.74
N LEU A 316 13.90 -4.82 22.06
CA LEU A 316 12.95 -3.82 21.58
C LEU A 316 12.07 -4.41 20.49
N CYS A 317 12.66 -5.11 19.52
CA CYS A 317 11.92 -5.78 18.46
C CYS A 317 10.98 -6.87 18.99
N GLN A 318 11.35 -7.55 20.09
CA GLN A 318 10.50 -8.55 20.74
C GLN A 318 9.37 -7.93 21.58
N LYS A 319 9.63 -6.82 22.27
CA LYS A 319 8.66 -6.14 23.14
C LYS A 319 7.51 -5.49 22.36
N TYR A 320 7.79 -4.95 21.17
CA TYR A 320 6.82 -4.17 20.40
C TYR A 320 6.39 -4.90 19.12
N ALA A 321 5.08 -5.04 18.93
CA ALA A 321 4.50 -5.65 17.74
C ALA A 321 4.81 -4.82 16.48
N ALA A 322 5.42 -5.45 15.48
CA ALA A 322 5.86 -4.78 14.26
C ALA A 322 4.71 -4.07 13.53
N GLU A 323 3.50 -4.66 13.51
CA GLU A 323 2.32 -4.07 12.85
C GLU A 323 1.84 -2.74 13.44
N LYS A 324 2.27 -2.39 14.66
CA LYS A 324 1.95 -1.11 15.28
C LYS A 324 3.01 -0.05 15.05
N ILE A 325 4.21 -0.47 14.65
CA ILE A 325 5.38 0.39 14.55
C ILE A 325 5.75 0.69 13.10
N ILE A 326 5.54 -0.26 12.19
CA ILE A 326 5.96 -0.15 10.79
C ILE A 326 4.72 -0.02 9.92
N ASP A 327 4.56 1.15 9.30
CA ASP A 327 3.48 1.41 8.34
C ASP A 327 3.87 0.85 6.95
N ASP A 328 2.86 0.33 6.24
CA ASP A 328 2.99 -0.13 4.86
C ASP A 328 3.44 0.98 3.92
N GLU A 329 2.97 2.22 4.16
CA GLU A 329 3.32 3.35 3.30
C GLU A 329 4.83 3.62 3.28
N TRP A 330 5.53 3.31 4.37
CA TRP A 330 6.97 3.51 4.47
C TRP A 330 7.76 2.55 3.57
N LEU A 331 7.16 1.41 3.21
CA LEU A 331 7.78 0.39 2.38
C LEU A 331 7.59 0.64 0.88
N ASN A 332 6.76 1.62 0.49
CA ASN A 332 6.40 1.90 -0.91
C ASN A 332 7.62 2.15 -1.81
N ASP A 333 8.62 2.87 -1.32
CA ASP A 333 9.84 3.21 -2.06
C ASP A 333 10.79 2.03 -2.27
N PHE A 334 10.57 0.94 -1.53
CA PHE A 334 11.31 -0.30 -1.63
C PHE A 334 10.61 -1.31 -2.55
N LEU A 335 9.29 -1.17 -2.78
CA LEU A 335 8.50 -2.16 -3.50
C LEU A 335 9.04 -2.45 -4.89
N ILE A 336 9.20 -3.74 -5.17
CA ILE A 336 9.61 -4.20 -6.48
C ILE A 336 8.38 -4.27 -7.38
N THR A 337 8.37 -3.41 -8.41
CA THR A 337 7.29 -3.33 -9.40
C THR A 337 7.46 -4.29 -10.58
N ASN A 338 8.65 -4.88 -10.73
CA ASN A 338 8.94 -5.86 -11.75
C ASN A 338 9.48 -7.14 -11.12
N LEU A 339 8.72 -8.23 -11.27
CA LEU A 339 9.08 -9.54 -10.77
C LEU A 339 10.49 -9.97 -11.19
N GLU A 340 10.95 -9.62 -12.40
CA GLU A 340 12.31 -9.96 -12.86
C GLU A 340 13.43 -9.41 -11.98
N ILE A 341 13.22 -8.29 -11.28
CA ILE A 341 14.20 -7.72 -10.35
C ILE A 341 14.32 -8.62 -9.11
N TRP A 342 13.19 -9.14 -8.65
CA TRP A 342 13.11 -10.13 -7.57
C TRP A 342 13.86 -11.42 -7.96
N LEU A 343 13.65 -11.87 -9.21
CA LEU A 343 14.26 -13.08 -9.78
C LEU A 343 15.76 -12.92 -10.10
N LYS A 344 16.29 -11.69 -10.07
CA LYS A 344 17.70 -11.35 -10.31
C LYS A 344 18.52 -11.15 -9.03
N LEU A 345 17.93 -11.29 -7.85
CA LEU A 345 18.69 -11.29 -6.60
C LEU A 345 19.70 -12.45 -6.63
N ASP A 346 20.99 -12.12 -6.61
CA ASP A 346 22.04 -13.12 -6.55
C ASP A 346 22.00 -13.90 -5.23
N GLN A 347 22.59 -15.09 -5.22
CA GLN A 347 22.55 -15.99 -4.07
C GLN A 347 23.19 -15.38 -2.81
N GLU A 348 24.23 -14.55 -2.94
CA GLU A 348 24.90 -13.93 -1.80
C GLU A 348 24.04 -12.84 -1.18
N THR A 349 23.40 -12.01 -2.00
CA THR A 349 22.45 -10.97 -1.55
C THR A 349 21.23 -11.60 -0.89
N TYR A 350 20.67 -12.65 -1.49
CA TYR A 350 19.56 -13.41 -0.88
C TYR A 350 19.95 -13.99 0.47
N LYS A 351 21.09 -14.67 0.55
CA LYS A 351 21.60 -15.29 1.78
C LYS A 351 21.84 -14.24 2.87
N TYR A 352 22.45 -13.10 2.53
CA TYR A 352 22.68 -12.00 3.45
C TYR A 352 21.38 -11.44 4.03
N LEU A 353 20.35 -11.23 3.20
CA LEU A 353 19.06 -10.70 3.62
C LEU A 353 18.25 -11.70 4.45
N CYS A 354 18.41 -13.00 4.18
CA CYS A 354 17.68 -14.05 4.88
C CYS A 354 18.35 -14.44 6.19
N GLU A 355 19.65 -14.72 6.21
CA GLU A 355 20.34 -15.34 7.37
C GLU A 355 20.60 -14.38 8.53
N ASN A 356 20.88 -13.10 8.27
CA ASN A 356 21.28 -12.16 9.32
C ASN A 356 20.13 -11.69 10.22
N HIS A 357 18.87 -11.96 9.84
CA HIS A 357 17.69 -11.42 10.53
C HIS A 357 16.58 -12.45 10.77
N GLN A 358 16.87 -13.76 10.66
CA GLN A 358 15.86 -14.84 10.71
C GLN A 358 14.98 -14.86 11.98
N ASN A 359 15.53 -14.34 13.09
CA ASN A 359 14.87 -14.34 14.39
C ASN A 359 14.30 -12.98 14.80
N ASN A 360 14.51 -11.93 13.99
CA ASN A 360 13.99 -10.60 14.30
C ASN A 360 12.53 -10.48 13.82
N PRO A 361 11.53 -10.35 14.71
CA PRO A 361 10.11 -10.32 14.33
C PRO A 361 9.74 -9.16 13.40
N TRP A 362 10.42 -8.01 13.50
CA TRP A 362 10.22 -6.88 12.58
C TRP A 362 10.73 -7.22 11.18
N ALA A 363 11.86 -7.92 11.05
CA ALA A 363 12.36 -8.37 9.75
C ALA A 363 11.36 -9.32 9.06
N ILE A 364 10.77 -10.25 9.81
CA ILE A 364 9.73 -11.16 9.31
C ILE A 364 8.51 -10.37 8.82
N TYR A 365 8.08 -9.39 9.61
CA TYR A 365 6.94 -8.53 9.27
C TYR A 365 7.21 -7.70 8.01
N ILE A 366 8.35 -7.01 7.94
CA ILE A 366 8.77 -6.23 6.77
C ILE A 366 8.78 -7.12 5.53
N TRP A 367 9.41 -8.30 5.59
CA TRP A 367 9.40 -9.23 4.46
C TRP A 367 7.99 -9.65 4.04
N SER A 368 7.12 -9.96 5.00
CA SER A 368 5.72 -10.33 4.73
C SER A 368 4.94 -9.23 4.04
N ARG A 369 5.04 -7.98 4.52
CA ARG A 369 4.39 -6.82 3.90
C ARG A 369 5.00 -6.49 2.54
N PHE A 370 6.33 -6.53 2.44
CA PHE A 370 7.05 -6.32 1.19
C PHE A 370 6.59 -7.24 0.06
N VAL A 371 6.55 -8.56 0.32
CA VAL A 371 6.12 -9.56 -0.67
C VAL A 371 4.65 -9.38 -1.01
N HIS A 372 3.80 -9.14 0.00
CA HIS A 372 2.37 -8.92 -0.20
C HIS A 372 2.09 -7.70 -1.09
N LEU A 373 2.66 -6.55 -0.76
CA LEU A 373 2.45 -5.29 -1.48
C LEU A 373 3.02 -5.36 -2.90
N SER A 374 4.21 -5.95 -3.06
CA SER A 374 4.84 -6.13 -4.38
C SER A 374 4.01 -7.06 -5.28
N LEU A 375 3.62 -8.24 -4.79
CA LEU A 375 2.79 -9.17 -5.55
C LEU A 375 1.42 -8.56 -5.89
N SER A 376 0.77 -7.89 -4.94
CA SER A 376 -0.53 -7.25 -5.15
C SER A 376 -0.46 -6.20 -6.25
N LYS A 377 0.63 -5.44 -6.34
CA LYS A 377 0.85 -4.43 -7.38
C LYS A 377 1.10 -5.04 -8.76
N ILE A 378 1.76 -6.20 -8.83
CA ILE A 378 2.05 -6.92 -10.08
C ILE A 378 0.79 -7.66 -10.58
N LEU A 379 -0.10 -8.10 -9.68
CA LEU A 379 -1.26 -8.95 -9.94
C LEU A 379 -2.42 -8.32 -10.74
N ASN A 380 -2.25 -7.17 -11.40
CA ASN A 380 -3.25 -6.51 -12.27
C ASN A 380 -3.69 -7.41 -13.45
N ASN A 381 -4.52 -8.42 -13.15
CA ASN A 381 -5.05 -9.49 -13.99
C ASN A 381 -4.05 -10.50 -14.59
N ASN A 382 -2.75 -10.37 -14.32
CA ASN A 382 -1.71 -11.22 -14.93
C ASN A 382 -1.23 -12.39 -14.04
N HIS A 383 -2.15 -13.04 -13.33
CA HIS A 383 -1.84 -14.10 -12.34
C HIS A 383 -1.13 -15.32 -12.96
N ALA A 384 -1.48 -15.70 -14.19
CA ALA A 384 -0.84 -16.80 -14.90
C ALA A 384 0.63 -16.50 -15.22
N ASP A 385 0.93 -15.33 -15.80
CA ASP A 385 2.30 -14.90 -16.14
C ASP A 385 3.20 -14.83 -14.91
N ILE A 386 2.67 -14.40 -13.76
CA ILE A 386 3.42 -14.41 -12.49
C ILE A 386 3.80 -15.85 -12.11
N LEU A 387 2.86 -16.78 -12.12
CA LEU A 387 3.15 -18.18 -11.81
C LEU A 387 4.14 -18.79 -12.79
N PHE A 388 4.02 -18.49 -14.10
CA PHE A 388 4.98 -18.92 -15.11
C PHE A 388 6.38 -18.37 -14.83
N LYS A 389 6.51 -17.06 -14.57
CA LYS A 389 7.81 -16.42 -14.30
C LYS A 389 8.46 -16.93 -13.02
N ILE A 390 7.69 -17.11 -11.93
CA ILE A 390 8.21 -17.70 -10.69
C ILE A 390 8.65 -19.14 -10.94
N ASN A 391 7.84 -19.93 -11.64
CA ASN A 391 8.18 -21.31 -11.97
C ASN A 391 9.43 -21.40 -12.84
N ASP A 392 9.53 -20.61 -13.91
CA ASP A 392 10.70 -20.52 -14.80
C ASP A 392 11.97 -20.14 -14.04
N TRP A 393 11.86 -19.18 -13.13
CA TRP A 393 12.95 -18.81 -12.26
C TRP A 393 13.36 -19.94 -11.33
N MET A 394 12.40 -20.64 -10.70
CA MET A 394 12.69 -21.83 -9.88
C MET A 394 13.41 -22.92 -10.69
N LYS A 395 13.11 -23.08 -11.99
CA LYS A 395 13.86 -24.01 -12.86
C LYS A 395 15.29 -23.52 -13.14
N LYS A 396 15.47 -22.22 -13.43
CA LYS A 396 16.72 -21.64 -13.92
C LYS A 396 17.79 -21.46 -12.85
N VAL A 397 17.43 -20.92 -11.68
CA VAL A 397 18.47 -20.46 -10.74
C VAL A 397 19.04 -21.62 -9.92
N LYS A 398 18.47 -22.84 -10.00
CA LYS A 398 18.94 -24.05 -9.28
C LYS A 398 19.45 -23.71 -7.87
N HIS A 399 18.70 -22.90 -7.12
CA HIS A 399 18.96 -22.71 -5.70
C HIS A 399 18.64 -24.05 -5.04
N HIS A 400 19.63 -24.88 -4.73
CA HIS A 400 19.40 -26.26 -4.33
C HIS A 400 18.47 -26.33 -3.11
N ILE A 401 17.19 -26.65 -3.37
CA ILE A 401 16.13 -26.88 -2.38
C ILE A 401 16.02 -25.68 -1.44
N TYR A 402 15.16 -24.70 -1.75
CA TYR A 402 14.71 -23.74 -0.74
C TYR A 402 14.47 -24.54 0.52
N ASN A 403 15.32 -24.31 1.52
CA ASN A 403 15.23 -25.04 2.76
C ASN A 403 13.76 -24.88 3.14
N PRO A 404 12.96 -25.95 3.26
CA PRO A 404 11.55 -25.77 3.55
C PRO A 404 11.38 -24.95 4.84
N THR A 405 12.39 -24.94 5.71
CA THR A 405 12.45 -24.11 6.91
C THR A 405 12.88 -22.64 6.68
N ASP A 406 13.21 -22.23 5.45
CA ASP A 406 13.55 -20.86 5.08
C ASP A 406 12.32 -19.95 5.17
N ILE A 407 12.48 -18.88 5.93
CA ILE A 407 11.36 -18.04 6.33
C ILE A 407 10.76 -17.24 5.16
N PHE A 408 11.59 -16.82 4.22
CA PHE A 408 11.14 -16.02 3.10
C PHE A 408 10.36 -16.87 2.10
N THR A 409 10.81 -18.10 1.90
CA THR A 409 10.09 -19.10 1.11
C THR A 409 8.70 -19.38 1.70
N ILE A 410 8.61 -19.52 3.03
CA ILE A 410 7.33 -19.67 3.73
C ILE A 410 6.42 -18.46 3.51
N ILE A 411 6.96 -17.24 3.62
CA ILE A 411 6.23 -15.99 3.36
C ILE A 411 5.71 -15.96 1.92
N LEU A 412 6.56 -16.26 0.93
CA LEU A 412 6.18 -16.28 -0.48
C LEU A 412 5.03 -17.26 -0.73
N VAL A 413 5.17 -18.51 -0.26
CA VAL A 413 4.13 -19.54 -0.43
C VAL A 413 2.81 -19.08 0.19
N ASN A 414 2.83 -18.59 1.43
CA ASN A 414 1.64 -18.07 2.10
C ASN A 414 0.98 -16.93 1.30
N LYS A 415 1.77 -16.01 0.74
CA LYS A 415 1.25 -14.89 -0.08
C LYS A 415 0.74 -15.33 -1.45
N LEU A 416 1.32 -16.36 -2.06
CA LEU A 416 0.75 -16.98 -3.27
C LEU A 416 -0.61 -17.63 -2.99
N PHE A 417 -0.79 -18.29 -1.85
CA PHE A 417 -2.11 -18.80 -1.45
C PHE A 417 -3.14 -17.70 -1.25
N GLU A 418 -2.76 -16.67 -0.50
CA GLU A 418 -3.61 -15.53 -0.17
C GLU A 418 -4.08 -14.77 -1.42
N LEU A 419 -3.16 -14.49 -2.34
CA LEU A 419 -3.42 -13.58 -3.46
C LEU A 419 -3.79 -14.28 -4.77
N VAL A 420 -3.33 -15.52 -4.97
CA VAL A 420 -3.39 -16.20 -6.27
C VAL A 420 -4.11 -17.54 -6.21
N LEU A 421 -3.54 -18.53 -5.51
CA LEU A 421 -3.94 -19.94 -5.64
C LEU A 421 -5.38 -20.21 -5.22
N ILE A 422 -5.83 -19.60 -4.12
CA ILE A 422 -7.21 -19.76 -3.63
C ILE A 422 -8.19 -19.00 -4.51
N LYS A 423 -7.84 -17.78 -4.90
CA LYS A 423 -8.73 -16.86 -5.64
C LYS A 423 -8.95 -17.31 -7.09
N TYR A 424 -7.93 -17.84 -7.74
CA TYR A 424 -7.94 -18.19 -9.16
C TYR A 424 -7.79 -19.71 -9.40
N PHE A 425 -8.19 -20.53 -8.43
CA PHE A 425 -8.03 -21.98 -8.46
C PHE A 425 -8.44 -22.63 -9.80
N ARG A 426 -9.61 -22.25 -10.35
CA ARG A 426 -10.12 -22.82 -11.61
C ARG A 426 -9.25 -22.51 -12.83
N SER A 427 -8.74 -21.29 -12.97
CA SER A 427 -7.86 -20.94 -14.09
C SER A 427 -6.49 -21.58 -13.92
N ILE A 428 -6.01 -21.70 -12.68
CA ILE A 428 -4.73 -22.33 -12.35
C ILE A 428 -4.73 -23.82 -12.70
N LEU A 429 -5.85 -24.53 -12.48
CA LEU A 429 -6.00 -25.95 -12.85
C LEU A 429 -5.74 -26.25 -14.33
N LEU A 430 -5.87 -25.25 -15.20
CA LEU A 430 -5.68 -25.38 -16.64
C LEU A 430 -4.29 -24.93 -17.09
N LEU A 431 -3.50 -24.29 -16.22
CA LEU A 431 -2.20 -23.78 -16.60
C LEU A 431 -1.23 -24.93 -16.87
N PRO A 432 -0.58 -24.95 -18.04
CA PRO A 432 0.50 -25.88 -18.31
C PRO A 432 1.79 -25.47 -17.58
N ASN A 433 2.78 -26.35 -17.50
CA ASN A 433 4.20 -26.03 -17.24
C ASN A 433 4.54 -25.29 -15.92
N ILE A 434 3.62 -25.19 -14.96
CA ILE A 434 3.87 -24.66 -13.61
C ILE A 434 4.11 -25.76 -12.56
N ASP A 435 4.59 -26.91 -13.01
CA ASP A 435 4.78 -28.14 -12.24
C ASP A 435 5.77 -27.98 -11.07
N ILE A 436 6.85 -27.22 -11.25
CA ILE A 436 7.91 -27.08 -10.24
C ILE A 436 7.41 -26.30 -9.03
N ILE A 437 6.81 -25.13 -9.25
CA ILE A 437 6.27 -24.32 -8.14
C ILE A 437 5.16 -25.09 -7.41
N MET A 438 4.37 -25.89 -8.13
CA MET A 438 3.23 -26.60 -7.56
C MET A 438 3.65 -27.84 -6.77
N ASN A 439 4.58 -28.63 -7.28
CA ASN A 439 5.19 -29.74 -6.55
C ASN A 439 5.90 -29.24 -5.29
N PHE A 440 6.56 -28.08 -5.36
CA PHE A 440 7.16 -27.44 -4.20
C PHE A 440 6.12 -27.00 -3.15
N ILE A 441 5.03 -26.35 -3.57
CA ILE A 441 3.93 -25.97 -2.67
C ILE A 441 3.31 -27.21 -1.98
N ILE A 442 3.14 -28.31 -2.73
CA ILE A 442 2.59 -29.56 -2.20
C ILE A 442 3.56 -30.19 -1.18
N SER A 443 4.87 -30.23 -1.47
CA SER A 443 5.86 -30.80 -0.55
C SER A 443 5.98 -30.01 0.77
N MET A 444 5.65 -28.72 0.76
CA MET A 444 5.60 -27.88 1.97
C MET A 444 4.52 -28.31 2.98
N ARG A 445 3.60 -29.22 2.61
CA ARG A 445 2.66 -29.87 3.54
C ARG A 445 3.36 -30.65 4.66
N GLU A 446 4.49 -31.30 4.36
CA GLU A 446 5.19 -32.19 5.27
C GLU A 446 6.14 -31.44 6.22
N ASN A 447 6.27 -30.14 6.04
CA ASN A 447 7.13 -29.29 6.82
C ASN A 447 6.52 -28.99 8.19
N THR A 448 7.27 -29.29 9.26
CA THR A 448 6.85 -29.11 10.65
C THR A 448 7.01 -27.68 11.19
N SER A 449 7.53 -26.75 10.39
CA SER A 449 7.64 -25.35 10.80
C SER A 449 6.24 -24.74 11.02
N ARG A 450 5.98 -24.24 12.24
CA ARG A 450 4.69 -23.66 12.67
C ARG A 450 4.21 -22.43 11.87
N ARG A 451 4.92 -22.04 10.81
CA ARG A 451 4.73 -20.78 10.05
C ARG A 451 4.02 -20.99 8.70
N ILE A 452 3.86 -22.22 8.24
CA ILE A 452 3.07 -22.54 7.03
C ILE A 452 1.63 -22.84 7.44
N TYR A 453 0.66 -22.22 6.75
CA TYR A 453 -0.74 -22.56 6.94
C TYR A 453 -1.08 -23.89 6.26
N VAL A 454 -0.67 -25.00 6.87
CA VAL A 454 -0.89 -26.37 6.36
C VAL A 454 -2.36 -26.63 6.04
N ARG A 455 -3.29 -26.02 6.78
CA ARG A 455 -4.73 -26.08 6.48
C ARG A 455 -5.08 -25.52 5.09
N GLN A 456 -4.45 -24.43 4.66
CA GLN A 456 -4.69 -23.85 3.32
C GLN A 456 -4.14 -24.78 2.22
N ILE A 457 -2.94 -25.34 2.43
CA ILE A 457 -2.35 -26.31 1.51
C ILE A 457 -3.25 -27.56 1.41
N ASN A 458 -3.67 -28.11 2.55
CA ASN A 458 -4.56 -29.27 2.59
C ASN A 458 -5.90 -28.97 1.90
N ASN A 459 -6.51 -27.82 2.15
CA ASN A 459 -7.75 -27.43 1.47
C ASN A 459 -7.56 -27.33 -0.04
N PHE A 460 -6.45 -26.74 -0.50
CA PHE A 460 -6.12 -26.64 -1.92
C PHE A 460 -5.89 -28.02 -2.55
N ILE A 461 -5.17 -28.92 -1.86
CA ILE A 461 -4.98 -30.31 -2.28
C ILE A 461 -6.34 -31.02 -2.34
N SER A 462 -7.16 -30.95 -1.30
CA SER A 462 -8.49 -31.58 -1.27
C SER A 462 -9.37 -31.09 -2.42
N ASN A 463 -9.39 -29.78 -2.69
CA ASN A 463 -10.12 -29.22 -3.84
C ASN A 463 -9.55 -29.73 -5.17
N GLY A 464 -8.22 -29.83 -5.29
CA GLY A 464 -7.54 -30.41 -6.44
C GLY A 464 -7.96 -31.85 -6.68
N LEU A 465 -7.89 -32.69 -5.64
CA LEU A 465 -8.27 -34.10 -5.67
C LEU A 465 -9.75 -34.28 -6.01
N GLU A 466 -10.65 -33.45 -5.46
CA GLU A 466 -12.08 -33.46 -5.81
C GLU A 466 -12.27 -33.15 -7.31
N LYS A 467 -11.51 -32.21 -7.88
CA LYS A 467 -11.55 -31.93 -9.32
C LYS A 467 -10.99 -33.06 -10.17
N VAL A 468 -9.90 -33.70 -9.75
CA VAL A 468 -9.40 -34.90 -10.43
C VAL A 468 -10.45 -36.02 -10.39
N TYR A 469 -11.11 -36.20 -9.25
CA TYR A 469 -12.19 -37.16 -9.08
C TYR A 469 -13.38 -36.85 -10.02
N GLU A 470 -13.83 -35.59 -10.08
CA GLU A 470 -14.87 -35.15 -11.02
C GLU A 470 -14.47 -35.37 -12.49
N VAL A 471 -13.20 -35.14 -12.84
CA VAL A 471 -12.66 -35.33 -14.19
C VAL A 471 -12.73 -36.82 -14.58
N PHE A 472 -12.25 -37.72 -13.75
CA PHE A 472 -12.31 -39.15 -14.05
C PHE A 472 -13.75 -39.70 -13.99
N HIS A 473 -14.61 -39.19 -13.10
CA HIS A 473 -16.04 -39.56 -13.09
C HIS A 473 -16.85 -39.00 -14.27
N LEU A 474 -16.23 -38.29 -15.21
CA LEU A 474 -16.91 -37.65 -16.34
C LEU A 474 -17.98 -36.62 -15.92
N LYS A 475 -17.93 -36.16 -14.67
CA LYS A 475 -18.88 -35.20 -14.05
C LYS A 475 -18.49 -33.74 -14.26
N SER A 476 -17.28 -33.48 -14.77
CA SER A 476 -16.86 -32.12 -15.08
C SER A 476 -17.58 -31.57 -16.32
N LYS A 477 -17.55 -30.23 -16.47
CA LYS A 477 -18.11 -29.54 -17.63
C LYS A 477 -17.35 -29.85 -18.90
N CYS A 478 -18.04 -29.87 -20.05
CA CYS A 478 -17.41 -30.08 -21.35
C CYS A 478 -16.29 -29.08 -21.64
N SER A 479 -16.46 -27.81 -21.24
CA SER A 479 -15.42 -26.77 -21.43
C SER A 479 -14.11 -27.12 -20.72
N LEU A 480 -14.17 -27.70 -19.51
CA LEU A 480 -12.97 -28.08 -18.77
C LEU A 480 -12.17 -29.13 -19.55
N TYR A 481 -12.82 -30.18 -20.05
CA TYR A 481 -12.13 -31.21 -20.82
C TYR A 481 -11.53 -30.69 -22.13
N ARG A 482 -12.21 -29.76 -22.81
CA ARG A 482 -11.70 -29.12 -24.03
C ARG A 482 -10.44 -28.28 -23.77
N ASP A 483 -10.36 -27.65 -22.59
CA ASP A 483 -9.23 -26.81 -22.20
C ASP A 483 -8.11 -27.61 -21.49
N LEU A 484 -8.38 -28.85 -21.07
CA LEU A 484 -7.40 -29.69 -20.37
C LEU A 484 -6.35 -30.22 -21.34
N SER A 485 -5.09 -29.86 -21.05
CA SER A 485 -3.93 -30.41 -21.74
C SER A 485 -3.27 -31.52 -20.92
N THR A 486 -2.49 -32.36 -21.60
CA THR A 486 -1.63 -33.37 -20.96
C THR A 486 -0.60 -32.75 -20.02
N ASP A 487 -0.24 -31.48 -20.23
CA ASP A 487 0.75 -30.74 -19.43
C ASP A 487 0.12 -29.86 -18.34
N SER A 488 -1.20 -29.98 -18.13
CA SER A 488 -1.90 -29.28 -17.07
C SER A 488 -1.38 -29.65 -15.68
N ILE A 489 -1.50 -28.72 -14.74
CA ILE A 489 -1.17 -28.91 -13.32
C ILE A 489 -1.92 -30.08 -12.66
N ILE A 490 -3.00 -30.60 -13.26
CA ILE A 490 -3.67 -31.82 -12.77
C ILE A 490 -2.66 -32.94 -12.51
N ARG A 491 -1.61 -33.03 -13.33
CA ARG A 491 -0.49 -33.96 -13.13
C ARG A 491 0.12 -33.91 -11.74
N CYS A 492 0.26 -32.74 -11.12
CA CYS A 492 0.81 -32.58 -9.77
C CYS A 492 -0.05 -33.26 -8.68
N PHE A 493 -1.33 -33.51 -8.95
CA PHE A 493 -2.23 -34.21 -8.01
C PHE A 493 -2.32 -35.71 -8.29
N LEU A 494 -1.88 -36.19 -9.45
CA LEU A 494 -1.94 -37.60 -9.82
C LEU A 494 -1.15 -38.54 -8.87
N PRO A 495 0.01 -38.15 -8.31
CA PRO A 495 0.69 -38.98 -7.31
C PRO A 495 -0.07 -39.12 -5.97
N LEU A 496 -1.06 -38.25 -5.72
CA LEU A 496 -1.79 -38.17 -4.47
C LEU A 496 -3.13 -38.93 -4.50
N ILE A 497 -3.49 -39.54 -5.64
CA ILE A 497 -4.73 -40.30 -5.82
C ILE A 497 -4.49 -41.82 -5.89
N ASP A 498 -5.48 -42.57 -5.41
CA ASP A 498 -5.63 -43.98 -5.74
C ASP A 498 -6.52 -44.11 -6.99
N LEU A 499 -5.88 -44.18 -8.16
CA LEU A 499 -6.60 -44.26 -9.43
C LEU A 499 -7.43 -45.55 -9.56
N HIS A 500 -6.96 -46.67 -9.01
CA HIS A 500 -7.72 -47.93 -9.03
C HIS A 500 -9.01 -47.82 -8.22
N GLN A 501 -8.94 -47.19 -7.04
CA GLN A 501 -10.12 -46.94 -6.22
C GLN A 501 -11.10 -45.99 -6.92
N ILE A 502 -10.61 -44.91 -7.52
CA ILE A 502 -11.45 -43.94 -8.25
C ILE A 502 -12.17 -44.65 -9.39
N LEU A 503 -11.44 -45.34 -10.27
CA LEU A 503 -12.01 -46.03 -11.43
C LEU A 503 -12.94 -47.18 -11.02
N GLY A 504 -12.65 -47.88 -9.93
CA GLY A 504 -13.52 -48.92 -9.37
C GLY A 504 -14.85 -48.40 -8.81
N SER A 505 -14.94 -47.11 -8.49
CA SER A 505 -16.18 -46.45 -8.03
C SER A 505 -17.04 -45.89 -9.16
N VAL A 506 -16.53 -45.83 -10.40
CA VAL A 506 -17.26 -45.33 -11.57
C VAL A 506 -18.02 -46.49 -12.22
N ASP A 507 -19.23 -46.24 -12.70
CA ASP A 507 -19.95 -47.19 -13.56
C ASP A 507 -19.19 -47.38 -14.89
N PRO A 508 -18.68 -48.58 -15.21
CA PRO A 508 -17.93 -48.84 -16.43
C PRO A 508 -18.68 -48.48 -17.72
N GLN A 509 -20.03 -48.43 -17.68
CA GLN A 509 -20.83 -48.02 -18.83
C GLN A 509 -20.63 -46.55 -19.20
N GLN A 510 -20.09 -45.70 -18.30
CA GLN A 510 -19.81 -44.30 -18.59
C GLN A 510 -18.64 -44.12 -19.56
N TYR A 511 -17.67 -45.05 -19.55
CA TYR A 511 -16.50 -45.04 -20.41
C TYR A 511 -16.71 -45.72 -21.76
N LYS A 512 -17.92 -46.22 -22.02
CA LYS A 512 -18.28 -46.78 -23.31
C LYS A 512 -18.78 -45.72 -24.27
N PHE A 513 -18.23 -45.75 -25.47
CA PHE A 513 -18.68 -44.91 -26.56
C PHE A 513 -20.11 -45.30 -26.95
N PRO A 514 -21.01 -44.34 -27.26
CA PRO A 514 -22.37 -44.65 -27.69
C PRO A 514 -22.42 -45.65 -28.85
N LEU A 515 -23.41 -46.55 -28.82
CA LEU A 515 -23.57 -47.54 -29.88
C LEU A 515 -23.94 -46.86 -31.20
N THR A 516 -23.25 -47.24 -32.27
CA THR A 516 -23.49 -46.78 -33.64
C THR A 516 -23.72 -47.99 -34.54
N ASN A 517 -24.30 -47.76 -35.73
CA ASN A 517 -24.46 -48.78 -36.76
C ASN A 517 -23.73 -48.35 -38.04
N ALA A 518 -23.55 -49.29 -38.98
CA ALA A 518 -22.84 -49.04 -40.24
C ALA A 518 -23.45 -47.89 -41.07
N ASN A 519 -24.74 -47.59 -40.90
CA ASN A 519 -25.40 -46.47 -41.58
C ASN A 519 -24.90 -45.12 -41.04
N ILE A 520 -24.87 -44.95 -39.71
CA ILE A 520 -24.40 -43.74 -39.05
C ILE A 520 -22.89 -43.57 -39.22
N ASP A 521 -22.11 -44.65 -39.06
CA ASP A 521 -20.66 -44.62 -39.21
C ASP A 521 -20.27 -44.21 -40.65
N GLY A 522 -21.01 -44.69 -41.65
CA GLY A 522 -20.84 -44.30 -43.05
C GLY A 522 -21.21 -42.84 -43.36
N ILE A 523 -22.03 -42.19 -42.52
CA ILE A 523 -22.45 -40.78 -42.68
C ILE A 523 -21.47 -39.82 -42.00
N VAL A 524 -21.04 -40.12 -40.77
CA VAL A 524 -20.15 -39.24 -39.98
C VAL A 524 -18.76 -39.14 -40.61
N ALA A 525 -18.31 -40.21 -41.27
CA ALA A 525 -17.05 -40.29 -42.02
C ALA A 525 -15.80 -39.94 -41.19
N LEU A 526 -15.85 -40.24 -39.88
CA LEU A 526 -14.71 -40.29 -38.96
C LEU A 526 -14.55 -41.73 -38.44
N PRO A 527 -13.32 -42.17 -38.15
CA PRO A 527 -13.12 -43.42 -37.43
C PRO A 527 -13.93 -43.40 -36.13
N LYS A 528 -14.65 -44.49 -35.84
CA LYS A 528 -15.38 -44.62 -34.59
C LYS A 528 -14.39 -44.56 -33.41
N PRO A 529 -14.57 -43.65 -32.44
CA PRO A 529 -13.73 -43.61 -31.25
C PRO A 529 -13.83 -44.93 -30.48
N LYS A 530 -12.71 -45.31 -29.86
CA LYS A 530 -12.68 -46.47 -28.97
C LYS A 530 -13.31 -46.10 -27.61
N ASP A 531 -13.73 -47.12 -26.88
CA ASP A 531 -14.04 -46.95 -25.46
C ASP A 531 -12.80 -46.40 -24.72
N ILE A 532 -13.05 -45.63 -23.66
CA ILE A 532 -11.97 -45.12 -22.82
C ILE A 532 -11.42 -46.29 -22.01
N ASP A 533 -10.12 -46.56 -22.16
CA ASP A 533 -9.51 -47.77 -21.60
C ASP A 533 -9.12 -47.55 -20.14
N ILE A 534 -9.93 -48.13 -19.24
CA ILE A 534 -9.76 -48.11 -17.79
C ILE A 534 -9.09 -49.38 -17.23
N THR A 535 -8.68 -50.32 -18.08
CA THR A 535 -8.23 -51.65 -17.65
C THR A 535 -6.72 -51.78 -17.50
N ASN A 536 -5.93 -51.15 -18.36
CA ASN A 536 -4.46 -51.19 -18.30
C ASN A 536 -3.89 -49.89 -17.70
N ILE A 537 -3.54 -49.91 -16.42
CA ILE A 537 -2.96 -48.75 -15.71
C ILE A 537 -1.48 -49.03 -15.44
N GLU A 538 -0.61 -48.49 -16.29
CA GLU A 538 0.85 -48.61 -16.15
C GLU A 538 1.38 -47.54 -15.18
N SER A 539 0.87 -46.31 -15.29
CA SER A 539 1.07 -45.22 -14.32
C SER A 539 -0.10 -44.22 -14.37
N ASN A 540 -0.31 -43.46 -13.29
CA ASN A 540 -1.37 -42.45 -13.24
C ASN A 540 -1.20 -41.36 -14.32
N GLU A 541 0.05 -40.97 -14.61
CA GLU A 541 0.37 -39.93 -15.60
C GLU A 541 0.15 -40.39 -17.03
N GLU A 542 0.57 -41.61 -17.36
CA GLU A 542 0.36 -42.20 -18.67
C GLU A 542 -1.12 -42.47 -18.92
N PHE A 543 -1.83 -42.98 -17.90
CA PHE A 543 -3.27 -43.12 -17.95
C PHE A 543 -3.96 -41.78 -18.22
N PHE A 544 -3.61 -40.72 -17.49
CA PHE A 544 -4.19 -39.39 -17.70
C PHE A 544 -3.95 -38.87 -19.12
N ALA A 545 -2.73 -39.01 -19.65
CA ALA A 545 -2.43 -38.61 -21.02
C ALA A 545 -3.26 -39.38 -22.06
N ARG A 546 -3.41 -40.71 -21.87
CA ARG A 546 -4.24 -41.55 -22.73
C ARG A 546 -5.73 -41.19 -22.62
N PHE A 547 -6.21 -40.96 -21.40
CA PHE A 547 -7.58 -40.57 -21.09
C PHE A 547 -7.97 -39.26 -21.79
N ILE A 548 -7.15 -38.21 -21.66
CA ILE A 548 -7.40 -36.92 -22.33
C ILE A 548 -7.43 -37.09 -23.84
N ARG A 549 -6.51 -37.88 -24.41
CA ARG A 549 -6.51 -38.17 -25.86
C ARG A 549 -7.81 -38.84 -26.31
N GLN A 550 -8.28 -39.87 -25.59
CA GLN A 550 -9.52 -40.58 -25.91
C GLN A 550 -10.76 -39.69 -25.77
N ILE A 551 -10.79 -38.82 -24.75
CA ILE A 551 -11.86 -37.81 -24.58
C ILE A 551 -11.89 -36.84 -25.75
N ASN A 552 -10.73 -36.37 -26.22
CA ASN A 552 -10.65 -35.47 -27.37
C ASN A 552 -11.13 -36.16 -28.67
N GLU A 553 -10.79 -37.44 -28.88
CA GLU A 553 -11.33 -38.24 -29.99
C GLU A 553 -12.87 -38.34 -29.95
N TRP A 554 -13.45 -38.46 -28.75
CA TRP A 554 -14.91 -38.45 -28.57
C TRP A 554 -15.51 -37.09 -28.91
N PHE A 555 -14.92 -35.98 -28.44
CA PHE A 555 -15.39 -34.64 -28.77
C PHE A 555 -15.36 -34.37 -30.28
N ASP A 556 -14.27 -34.71 -30.96
CA ASP A 556 -14.14 -34.55 -32.42
C ASP A 556 -15.27 -35.28 -33.16
N TRP A 557 -15.59 -36.49 -32.71
CA TRP A 557 -16.69 -37.26 -33.29
C TRP A 557 -18.06 -36.67 -32.93
N PHE A 558 -18.29 -36.28 -31.69
CA PHE A 558 -19.58 -35.69 -31.26
C PHE A 558 -19.85 -34.37 -31.98
N ASP A 559 -18.87 -33.49 -32.10
CA ASP A 559 -19.00 -32.23 -32.82
C ASP A 559 -19.37 -32.52 -34.29
N ARG A 560 -18.67 -33.47 -34.93
CA ARG A 560 -18.99 -33.89 -36.30
C ARG A 560 -20.40 -34.47 -36.43
N PHE A 561 -20.84 -35.27 -35.47
CA PHE A 561 -22.18 -35.84 -35.44
C PHE A 561 -23.24 -34.74 -35.33
N ILE A 562 -23.08 -33.80 -34.40
CA ILE A 562 -24.00 -32.67 -34.20
C ILE A 562 -24.08 -31.84 -35.49
N ASP A 563 -22.94 -31.50 -36.11
CA ASP A 563 -22.89 -30.72 -37.35
C ASP A 563 -23.70 -31.34 -38.49
N ILE A 564 -23.69 -32.67 -38.62
CA ILE A 564 -24.39 -33.38 -39.69
C ILE A 564 -25.89 -33.43 -39.42
N PHE A 565 -26.26 -33.83 -38.20
CA PHE A 565 -27.65 -34.21 -37.89
C PHE A 565 -28.51 -33.05 -37.40
N GLN A 566 -27.93 -31.97 -36.89
CA GLN A 566 -28.66 -30.77 -36.46
C GLN A 566 -29.61 -30.27 -37.56
N HIS A 567 -29.14 -30.13 -38.79
CA HIS A 567 -29.96 -29.63 -39.90
C HIS A 567 -31.12 -30.53 -40.29
N ILE A 568 -30.90 -31.85 -40.25
CA ILE A 568 -31.94 -32.84 -40.53
C ILE A 568 -33.00 -32.74 -39.44
N ILE A 569 -32.59 -32.64 -38.18
CA ILE A 569 -33.47 -32.55 -37.02
C ILE A 569 -34.26 -31.22 -37.03
N ASP A 570 -33.63 -30.10 -37.39
CA ASP A 570 -34.30 -28.81 -37.52
C ASP A 570 -35.29 -28.79 -38.67
N TRP A 571 -34.98 -29.45 -39.79
CA TRP A 571 -35.95 -29.63 -40.87
C TRP A 571 -37.14 -30.48 -40.43
N LEU A 572 -36.90 -31.60 -39.73
CA LEU A 572 -37.97 -32.45 -39.18
C LEU A 572 -38.86 -31.68 -38.19
N LYS A 573 -38.25 -30.80 -37.38
CA LYS A 573 -38.96 -29.88 -36.47
C LYS A 573 -39.86 -28.92 -37.23
N ASN A 574 -39.35 -28.27 -38.28
CA ASN A 574 -40.13 -27.33 -39.09
C ASN A 574 -41.32 -28.01 -39.81
N HIS A 575 -41.29 -29.33 -39.94
CA HIS A 575 -42.38 -30.14 -40.51
C HIS A 575 -43.19 -30.89 -39.44
N ASN A 576 -43.05 -30.52 -38.15
CA ASN A 576 -43.81 -31.05 -37.01
C ASN A 576 -43.74 -32.59 -36.86
N VAL A 577 -42.59 -33.19 -37.18
CA VAL A 577 -42.40 -34.64 -36.97
C VAL A 577 -42.29 -34.94 -35.47
N ASN A 578 -42.96 -35.99 -34.99
CA ASN A 578 -42.95 -36.38 -33.58
C ASN A 578 -41.50 -36.48 -33.04
N CYS A 579 -41.29 -35.99 -31.80
CA CYS A 579 -40.00 -35.95 -31.09
C CYS A 579 -38.90 -35.04 -31.67
N SER A 580 -39.07 -34.46 -32.86
CA SER A 580 -38.06 -33.61 -33.51
C SER A 580 -37.80 -32.28 -32.78
N SER A 581 -38.85 -31.66 -32.20
CA SER A 581 -38.69 -30.44 -31.39
C SER A 581 -37.81 -30.67 -30.16
N GLN A 582 -37.98 -31.79 -29.47
CA GLN A 582 -37.15 -32.16 -28.31
C GLN A 582 -35.71 -32.44 -28.75
N LEU A 583 -35.50 -33.14 -29.87
CA LEU A 583 -34.16 -33.42 -30.38
C LEU A 583 -33.41 -32.17 -30.83
N SER A 584 -34.11 -31.22 -31.45
CA SER A 584 -33.55 -29.91 -31.82
C SER A 584 -33.12 -29.14 -30.57
N ILE A 585 -33.95 -29.11 -29.52
CA ILE A 585 -33.58 -28.49 -28.23
C ILE A 585 -32.40 -29.21 -27.58
N ASP A 586 -32.41 -30.54 -27.56
CA ASP A 586 -31.36 -31.37 -26.97
C ASP A 586 -29.99 -31.09 -27.63
N LEU A 587 -29.92 -31.03 -28.97
CA LEU A 587 -28.68 -30.73 -29.69
C LEU A 587 -28.27 -29.24 -29.59
N LEU A 588 -29.23 -28.31 -29.61
CA LEU A 588 -28.96 -26.89 -29.39
C LEU A 588 -28.35 -26.68 -28.00
N ASN A 589 -28.88 -27.34 -26.97
CA ASN A 589 -28.36 -27.26 -25.61
C ASN A 589 -26.90 -27.70 -25.52
N ILE A 590 -26.45 -28.70 -26.29
CA ILE A 590 -25.02 -29.09 -26.32
C ILE A 590 -24.15 -27.93 -26.80
N ARG A 591 -24.60 -27.16 -27.81
CA ARG A 591 -23.84 -26.03 -28.37
C ARG A 591 -23.94 -24.75 -27.52
N SER A 592 -25.07 -24.53 -26.84
CA SER A 592 -25.33 -23.27 -26.12
C SER A 592 -25.13 -23.34 -24.61
N ASP A 593 -25.18 -24.52 -23.99
CA ASP A 593 -25.07 -24.67 -22.53
C ASP A 593 -23.63 -24.90 -22.08
N PHE A 594 -22.98 -23.82 -21.64
CA PHE A 594 -21.64 -23.81 -21.05
C PHE A 594 -21.55 -24.55 -19.70
N LYS A 595 -22.66 -25.00 -19.11
CA LYS A 595 -22.68 -25.76 -17.85
C LYS A 595 -22.83 -27.27 -18.05
N MET A 596 -23.10 -27.73 -19.26
CA MET A 596 -23.29 -29.14 -19.56
C MET A 596 -22.06 -29.98 -19.20
N THR A 597 -22.29 -31.10 -18.52
CA THR A 597 -21.27 -32.09 -18.19
C THR A 597 -21.01 -33.06 -19.34
N PHE A 598 -19.84 -33.69 -19.35
CA PHE A 598 -19.50 -34.66 -20.40
C PHE A 598 -20.48 -35.85 -20.43
N VAL A 599 -20.89 -36.36 -19.27
CA VAL A 599 -21.90 -37.43 -19.17
C VAL A 599 -23.23 -37.00 -19.79
N GLU A 600 -23.71 -35.79 -19.53
CA GLU A 600 -24.97 -35.28 -20.10
C GLU A 600 -24.89 -35.18 -21.62
N MET A 601 -23.80 -34.62 -22.16
CA MET A 601 -23.56 -34.55 -23.60
C MET A 601 -23.60 -35.95 -24.22
N ARG A 602 -22.89 -36.92 -23.63
CA ARG A 602 -22.88 -38.31 -24.09
C ARG A 602 -24.28 -38.95 -24.07
N LEU A 603 -25.07 -38.72 -23.02
CA LEU A 603 -26.43 -39.27 -22.89
C LEU A 603 -27.40 -38.66 -23.91
N ILE A 604 -27.26 -37.37 -24.22
CA ILE A 604 -28.03 -36.73 -25.29
C ILE A 604 -27.67 -37.35 -26.65
N ILE A 605 -26.38 -37.49 -26.94
CA ILE A 605 -25.91 -38.11 -28.19
C ILE A 605 -26.43 -39.55 -28.31
N ASP A 606 -26.34 -40.36 -27.26
CA ASP A 606 -26.87 -41.74 -27.24
C ASP A 606 -28.39 -41.78 -27.48
N ARG A 607 -29.16 -40.85 -26.91
CA ARG A 607 -30.60 -40.72 -27.15
C ARG A 607 -30.90 -40.39 -28.62
N VAL A 608 -30.18 -39.42 -29.19
CA VAL A 608 -30.35 -39.02 -30.60
C VAL A 608 -29.99 -40.20 -31.51
N LEU A 609 -28.88 -40.90 -31.22
CA LEU A 609 -28.46 -42.10 -31.94
C LEU A 609 -29.55 -43.19 -31.93
N LYS A 610 -30.13 -43.50 -30.77
CA LYS A 610 -31.21 -44.51 -30.65
C LYS A 610 -32.42 -44.19 -31.52
N ILE A 611 -32.73 -42.90 -31.72
CA ILE A 611 -33.85 -42.47 -32.56
C ILE A 611 -33.48 -42.51 -34.05
N LEU A 612 -32.23 -42.19 -34.41
CA LEU A 612 -31.77 -42.19 -35.81
C LEU A 612 -31.44 -43.60 -36.33
N GLN A 613 -30.98 -44.52 -35.48
CA GLN A 613 -30.55 -45.87 -35.86
C GLN A 613 -31.59 -46.68 -36.67
N PRO A 614 -32.89 -46.67 -36.33
CA PRO A 614 -33.92 -47.41 -37.09
C PRO A 614 -34.25 -46.79 -38.45
N PHE A 615 -33.78 -45.58 -38.72
CA PHE A 615 -34.17 -44.81 -39.90
C PHE A 615 -33.40 -45.27 -41.15
N LYS A 616 -34.01 -46.17 -41.93
CA LYS A 616 -33.38 -46.82 -43.10
C LYS A 616 -32.92 -45.83 -44.17
N ASP A 617 -33.67 -44.75 -44.39
CA ASP A 617 -33.39 -43.76 -45.42
C ASP A 617 -32.50 -42.59 -44.96
N LEU A 618 -31.83 -42.71 -43.81
CA LEU A 618 -31.06 -41.62 -43.20
C LEU A 618 -29.98 -41.09 -44.15
N ARG A 619 -29.29 -41.99 -44.85
CA ARG A 619 -28.27 -41.62 -45.85
C ARG A 619 -28.86 -40.83 -47.01
N ARG A 620 -30.09 -41.16 -47.43
CA ARG A 620 -30.80 -40.44 -48.49
C ARG A 620 -31.22 -39.04 -48.03
N LEU A 621 -31.67 -38.90 -46.78
CA LEU A 621 -31.89 -37.58 -46.17
C LEU A 621 -30.59 -36.78 -46.10
N CYS A 622 -29.49 -37.36 -45.63
CA CYS A 622 -28.19 -36.69 -45.60
C CYS A 622 -27.72 -36.25 -47.01
N HIS A 623 -28.04 -37.02 -48.06
CA HIS A 623 -27.82 -36.59 -49.45
C HIS A 623 -28.73 -35.43 -49.86
N LEU A 624 -30.02 -35.46 -49.54
CA LEU A 624 -30.97 -34.39 -49.86
C LEU A 624 -30.61 -33.06 -49.19
N PHE A 625 -30.06 -33.09 -47.97
CA PHE A 625 -29.61 -31.91 -47.23
C PHE A 625 -28.13 -31.55 -47.47
N ASN A 626 -27.49 -32.16 -48.47
CA ASN A 626 -26.08 -31.99 -48.80
C ASN A 626 -25.12 -32.18 -47.61
N CYS A 627 -25.52 -32.90 -46.56
CA CYS A 627 -24.71 -33.09 -45.34
C CYS A 627 -23.43 -33.89 -45.58
N LEU A 628 -23.37 -34.63 -46.69
CA LEU A 628 -22.24 -35.48 -47.10
C LEU A 628 -21.29 -34.77 -48.07
N ILE A 629 -21.70 -33.64 -48.66
CA ILE A 629 -20.87 -32.83 -49.54
C ILE A 629 -20.14 -31.82 -48.66
N SER A 630 -18.81 -31.77 -48.70
CA SER A 630 -18.05 -30.81 -47.89
C SER A 630 -17.99 -29.42 -48.51
N PHE A 631 -18.13 -29.34 -49.83
CA PHE A 631 -17.85 -28.17 -50.65
C PHE A 631 -18.40 -28.37 -52.06
N GLN A 632 -18.97 -27.32 -52.65
CA GLN A 632 -19.44 -27.31 -54.04
C GLN A 632 -18.98 -26.04 -54.75
N ILE A 633 -18.30 -26.20 -55.89
CA ILE A 633 -17.96 -25.05 -56.76
C ILE A 633 -19.23 -24.68 -57.53
N LEU A 634 -19.68 -23.42 -57.37
CA LEU A 634 -20.83 -22.90 -58.10
C LEU A 634 -20.39 -22.18 -59.38
N ASN A 635 -19.30 -21.42 -59.28
CA ASN A 635 -18.64 -20.78 -60.42
C ASN A 635 -17.12 -20.86 -60.21
N PRO A 636 -16.37 -21.61 -61.04
CA PRO A 636 -14.92 -21.59 -61.00
C PRO A 636 -14.41 -20.16 -61.29
N GLY A 637 -13.21 -19.82 -60.80
CA GLY A 637 -12.67 -18.48 -61.02
C GLY A 637 -12.65 -18.09 -62.51
N THR A 638 -13.32 -16.99 -62.86
CA THR A 638 -13.45 -16.48 -64.23
C THR A 638 -13.15 -14.99 -64.29
N LEU A 639 -12.61 -14.54 -65.41
CA LEU A 639 -12.32 -13.12 -65.64
C LEU A 639 -13.57 -12.47 -66.25
N ASN A 640 -14.15 -11.52 -65.52
CA ASN A 640 -15.24 -10.73 -66.07
C ASN A 640 -14.67 -9.63 -66.97
N THR A 641 -15.11 -9.61 -68.22
CA THR A 641 -14.73 -8.58 -69.21
C THR A 641 -15.70 -7.40 -69.24
N GLN A 642 -16.83 -7.49 -68.52
CA GLN A 642 -17.87 -6.44 -68.48
C GLN A 642 -17.69 -5.45 -67.32
N ASP A 643 -16.90 -5.78 -66.29
CA ASP A 643 -16.68 -4.91 -65.14
C ASP A 643 -15.58 -3.88 -65.40
N ASN A 644 -15.87 -2.60 -65.15
CA ASN A 644 -14.86 -1.56 -65.19
C ASN A 644 -13.95 -1.68 -63.95
N THR A 645 -12.76 -2.28 -64.13
CA THR A 645 -11.76 -2.53 -63.08
C THR A 645 -11.45 -1.29 -62.22
N LEU A 646 -11.38 -0.10 -62.82
CA LEU A 646 -11.18 1.16 -62.10
C LEU A 646 -12.34 1.49 -61.15
N LYS A 647 -13.58 1.26 -61.58
CA LYS A 647 -14.77 1.45 -60.75
C LYS A 647 -14.78 0.45 -59.59
N PHE A 648 -14.49 -0.82 -59.87
CA PHE A 648 -14.41 -1.88 -58.86
C PHE A 648 -13.35 -1.57 -57.79
N LEU A 649 -12.13 -1.19 -58.19
CA LEU A 649 -11.05 -0.81 -57.26
C LEU A 649 -11.42 0.40 -56.39
N THR A 650 -12.10 1.40 -56.97
CA THR A 650 -12.56 2.58 -56.24
C THR A 650 -13.63 2.23 -55.20
N GLU A 651 -14.58 1.38 -55.55
CA GLU A 651 -15.63 0.92 -54.64
C GLU A 651 -15.09 -0.01 -53.54
N LEU A 652 -14.16 -0.92 -53.87
CA LEU A 652 -13.54 -1.83 -52.91
C LEU A 652 -12.74 -1.06 -51.84
N LYS A 653 -11.95 -0.06 -52.24
CA LYS A 653 -11.25 0.84 -51.30
C LYS A 653 -12.21 1.63 -50.42
N ARG A 654 -13.39 1.99 -50.92
CA ARG A 654 -14.40 2.77 -50.18
C ARG A 654 -15.17 1.93 -49.17
N PHE A 655 -15.61 0.73 -49.55
CA PHE A 655 -16.52 -0.09 -48.74
C PHE A 655 -15.83 -1.18 -47.93
N GLN A 656 -14.62 -1.61 -48.31
CA GLN A 656 -13.88 -2.71 -47.67
C GLN A 656 -12.36 -2.39 -47.59
N PRO A 657 -11.95 -1.32 -46.87
CA PRO A 657 -10.55 -0.85 -46.86
C PRO A 657 -9.55 -1.86 -46.29
N ASN A 658 -10.00 -2.79 -45.45
CA ASN A 658 -9.14 -3.83 -44.87
C ASN A 658 -8.86 -5.00 -45.83
N ASN A 659 -9.53 -5.05 -46.99
CA ASN A 659 -9.36 -6.09 -48.01
C ASN A 659 -8.39 -5.67 -49.13
N THR A 660 -7.61 -4.61 -48.92
CA THR A 660 -6.51 -4.21 -49.80
C THR A 660 -5.17 -4.56 -49.17
N PHE A 661 -4.27 -5.16 -49.94
CA PHE A 661 -2.94 -5.53 -49.49
C PHE A 661 -1.91 -5.27 -50.59
N MET A 662 -0.68 -4.97 -50.19
CA MET A 662 0.44 -4.77 -51.12
C MET A 662 1.28 -6.04 -51.19
N VAL A 663 1.49 -6.54 -52.41
CA VAL A 663 2.42 -7.64 -52.69
C VAL A 663 3.71 -7.05 -53.24
N GLN A 664 4.83 -7.29 -52.57
CA GLN A 664 6.14 -6.81 -53.00
C GLN A 664 6.59 -7.53 -54.29
N ALA A 665 7.54 -6.94 -55.02
CA ALA A 665 8.17 -7.58 -56.17
C ALA A 665 8.97 -8.82 -55.71
N ASN A 666 8.96 -9.90 -56.50
CA ASN A 666 9.65 -11.16 -56.21
C ASN A 666 9.25 -11.81 -54.87
N ALA A 667 7.99 -11.62 -54.46
CA ALA A 667 7.45 -12.19 -53.24
C ALA A 667 6.18 -12.97 -53.55
N THR A 668 5.97 -14.03 -52.79
CA THR A 668 4.70 -14.74 -52.70
C THR A 668 3.95 -14.24 -51.47
N TYR A 669 2.71 -13.80 -51.66
CA TYR A 669 1.84 -13.35 -50.57
C TYR A 669 0.67 -14.31 -50.41
N GLU A 670 0.34 -14.67 -49.16
CA GLU A 670 -0.80 -15.51 -48.82
C GLU A 670 -1.78 -14.73 -47.94
N HIS A 671 -3.01 -14.60 -48.39
CA HIS A 671 -4.12 -14.01 -47.65
C HIS A 671 -5.10 -15.10 -47.21
N ILE A 672 -5.41 -15.17 -45.92
CA ILE A 672 -6.24 -16.21 -45.32
C ILE A 672 -7.50 -15.59 -44.75
N ILE A 673 -8.66 -16.05 -45.22
CA ILE A 673 -9.98 -15.60 -44.76
C ILE A 673 -10.71 -16.79 -44.14
N SER A 674 -11.15 -16.67 -42.89
CA SER A 674 -11.97 -17.69 -42.22
C SER A 674 -13.39 -17.68 -42.77
N ILE A 675 -13.87 -18.85 -43.18
CA ILE A 675 -15.21 -19.09 -43.73
C ILE A 675 -15.98 -19.97 -42.75
N SER A 676 -17.20 -19.53 -42.40
CA SER A 676 -18.10 -20.32 -41.56
C SER A 676 -18.75 -21.46 -42.36
N ASP A 677 -19.36 -22.39 -41.65
CA ASP A 677 -20.10 -23.50 -42.23
C ASP A 677 -21.33 -23.02 -43.03
N ARG A 678 -21.66 -23.76 -44.10
CA ARG A 678 -22.89 -23.60 -44.89
C ARG A 678 -23.10 -22.20 -45.44
N GLN A 679 -22.04 -21.58 -45.96
CA GLN A 679 -22.07 -20.26 -46.58
C GLN A 679 -21.82 -20.33 -48.08
N GLN A 680 -22.63 -19.58 -48.84
CA GLN A 680 -22.33 -19.26 -50.23
C GLN A 680 -21.34 -18.10 -50.25
N ILE A 681 -20.12 -18.37 -50.73
CA ILE A 681 -19.03 -17.40 -50.78
C ILE A 681 -18.83 -16.93 -52.20
N GLN A 682 -18.90 -15.62 -52.38
CA GLN A 682 -18.46 -14.92 -53.58
C GLN A 682 -17.15 -14.21 -53.27
N TRP A 683 -16.15 -14.40 -54.12
CA TRP A 683 -14.86 -13.74 -53.99
C TRP A 683 -14.50 -13.04 -55.29
N SER A 684 -13.77 -11.94 -55.19
CA SER A 684 -13.33 -11.14 -56.33
C SER A 684 -11.97 -10.51 -56.06
N LEU A 685 -11.14 -10.41 -57.09
CA LEU A 685 -9.77 -9.93 -57.01
C LEU A 685 -9.42 -9.08 -58.24
N ALA A 686 -8.79 -7.93 -58.00
CA ALA A 686 -8.28 -7.03 -59.02
C ALA A 686 -6.93 -6.44 -58.56
N SER A 687 -6.11 -5.99 -59.51
CA SER A 687 -4.82 -5.34 -59.27
C SER A 687 -4.79 -3.96 -59.92
N GLU A 688 -3.93 -3.07 -59.45
CA GLU A 688 -3.79 -1.74 -60.05
C GLU A 688 -2.83 -1.74 -61.24
N ASN A 689 -1.77 -2.55 -61.20
CA ASN A 689 -0.58 -2.27 -62.02
C ASN A 689 -0.21 -3.38 -63.01
N HIS A 690 -0.26 -4.66 -62.61
CA HIS A 690 0.34 -5.74 -63.40
C HIS A 690 -0.47 -7.05 -63.37
N PRO A 691 -0.28 -7.95 -64.35
CA PRO A 691 -0.78 -9.32 -64.27
C PRO A 691 -0.04 -10.10 -63.17
N CYS A 692 -0.72 -11.04 -62.52
CA CYS A 692 -0.16 -11.81 -61.39
C CYS A 692 -0.37 -13.32 -61.57
N HIS A 693 0.48 -14.12 -60.94
CA HIS A 693 0.22 -15.56 -60.78
C HIS A 693 -0.69 -15.73 -59.57
N ILE A 694 -1.85 -16.34 -59.76
CA ILE A 694 -2.89 -16.37 -58.73
C ILE A 694 -3.34 -17.80 -58.51
N THR A 695 -3.29 -18.22 -57.24
CA THR A 695 -3.89 -19.46 -56.77
C THR A 695 -4.92 -19.13 -55.70
N VAL A 696 -6.16 -19.55 -55.91
CA VAL A 696 -7.23 -19.45 -54.90
C VAL A 696 -7.62 -20.87 -54.52
N LYS A 697 -7.54 -21.19 -53.23
CA LYS A 697 -7.81 -22.51 -52.69
C LYS A 697 -8.68 -22.44 -51.44
N TYR A 698 -9.53 -23.43 -51.22
CA TYR A 698 -10.32 -23.56 -50.01
C TYR A 698 -9.81 -24.73 -49.16
N ARG A 699 -9.48 -24.47 -47.90
CA ARG A 699 -9.01 -25.48 -46.92
C ARG A 699 -10.08 -25.71 -45.86
N ILE A 700 -10.58 -26.93 -45.76
CA ILE A 700 -11.53 -27.32 -44.71
C ILE A 700 -10.80 -27.47 -43.37
N HIS A 701 -11.39 -26.96 -42.29
CA HIS A 701 -10.82 -27.09 -40.94
C HIS A 701 -10.73 -28.57 -40.51
N GLY A 702 -9.62 -28.98 -39.88
CA GLY A 702 -9.43 -30.35 -39.40
C GLY A 702 -8.90 -31.38 -40.42
N LYS A 703 -8.75 -31.00 -41.71
CA LYS A 703 -8.07 -31.84 -42.71
C LYS A 703 -6.78 -31.20 -43.18
N ASN A 704 -5.72 -31.38 -42.40
CA ASN A 704 -4.40 -30.91 -42.77
C ASN A 704 -3.99 -31.56 -44.11
N ASN A 705 -3.75 -30.73 -45.13
CA ASN A 705 -3.31 -31.06 -46.49
C ASN A 705 -4.38 -31.36 -47.56
N GLN A 706 -5.69 -31.27 -47.28
CA GLN A 706 -6.72 -31.29 -48.34
C GLN A 706 -7.21 -29.87 -48.63
N TYR A 707 -6.88 -29.36 -49.83
CA TYR A 707 -7.37 -28.09 -50.34
C TYR A 707 -8.03 -28.30 -51.71
N GLU A 708 -9.13 -27.59 -51.92
CA GLU A 708 -9.82 -27.55 -53.21
C GLU A 708 -9.35 -26.31 -53.97
N ILE A 709 -8.82 -26.50 -55.19
CA ILE A 709 -8.34 -25.41 -56.03
C ILE A 709 -9.55 -24.77 -56.72
N LEU A 710 -9.86 -23.53 -56.34
CA LEU A 710 -10.95 -22.73 -56.92
C LEU A 710 -10.52 -22.05 -58.23
N TYR A 711 -9.24 -21.68 -58.30
CA TYR A 711 -8.63 -21.06 -59.48
C TYR A 711 -7.11 -21.14 -59.40
N GLN A 712 -6.44 -21.48 -60.50
CA GLN A 712 -4.99 -21.45 -60.61
C GLN A 712 -4.60 -21.12 -62.05
N LYS A 713 -3.99 -19.94 -62.25
CA LYS A 713 -3.41 -19.53 -63.53
C LYS A 713 -2.23 -18.60 -63.34
N GLU A 714 -1.30 -18.67 -64.28
CA GLU A 714 -0.15 -17.79 -64.42
C GLU A 714 -0.53 -16.55 -65.26
N ASN A 715 0.16 -15.42 -65.03
CA ASN A 715 0.03 -14.19 -65.82
C ASN A 715 -1.41 -13.70 -66.04
N VAL A 716 -2.22 -13.74 -64.98
CA VAL A 716 -3.64 -13.38 -65.05
C VAL A 716 -3.79 -11.86 -65.15
N PRO A 717 -4.47 -11.32 -66.19
CA PRO A 717 -4.57 -9.87 -66.41
C PRO A 717 -5.61 -9.19 -65.49
N ILE A 718 -5.48 -9.39 -64.17
CA ILE A 718 -6.39 -8.80 -63.16
C ILE A 718 -6.24 -7.28 -62.98
N HIS A 719 -5.26 -6.67 -63.66
CA HIS A 719 -5.12 -5.22 -63.79
C HIS A 719 -6.03 -4.62 -64.87
N LYS A 720 -6.54 -5.46 -65.79
CA LYS A 720 -7.48 -5.07 -66.84
C LYS A 720 -8.90 -5.57 -66.56
N ASN A 721 -9.03 -6.73 -65.92
CA ASN A 721 -10.31 -7.38 -65.66
C ASN A 721 -10.44 -7.75 -64.17
N VAL A 722 -11.67 -7.94 -63.68
CA VAL A 722 -11.89 -8.45 -62.32
C VAL A 722 -12.00 -9.98 -62.37
N LEU A 723 -11.17 -10.67 -61.58
CA LEU A 723 -11.29 -12.11 -61.38
C LEU A 723 -12.34 -12.37 -60.31
N HIS A 724 -13.35 -13.18 -60.57
CA HIS A 724 -14.35 -13.55 -59.58
C HIS A 724 -14.62 -15.05 -59.58
N GLY A 725 -15.06 -15.57 -58.45
CA GLY A 725 -15.49 -16.95 -58.33
C GLY A 725 -16.51 -17.12 -57.22
N GLN A 726 -17.15 -18.29 -57.22
CA GLN A 726 -18.20 -18.59 -56.27
C GLN A 726 -18.17 -20.07 -55.87
N PHE A 727 -18.30 -20.31 -54.58
CA PHE A 727 -18.46 -21.66 -54.05
C PHE A 727 -19.44 -21.66 -52.89
N GLU A 728 -20.00 -22.82 -52.61
CA GLU A 728 -20.78 -23.07 -51.41
C GLU A 728 -19.96 -23.98 -50.50
N SER A 729 -19.64 -23.46 -49.32
CA SER A 729 -19.02 -24.26 -48.28
C SER A 729 -20.09 -24.93 -47.45
N GLN A 730 -19.97 -26.23 -47.15
CA GLN A 730 -20.82 -26.91 -46.17
C GLN A 730 -20.11 -27.12 -44.83
N ARG A 731 -18.83 -26.71 -44.71
CA ARG A 731 -17.99 -26.87 -43.50
C ARG A 731 -17.24 -25.58 -43.20
N ASN A 732 -16.86 -25.36 -41.95
CA ASN A 732 -15.93 -24.28 -41.63
C ASN A 732 -14.56 -24.53 -42.28
N GLY A 733 -13.86 -23.45 -42.61
CA GLY A 733 -12.59 -23.55 -43.30
C GLY A 733 -11.97 -22.20 -43.58
N GLN A 734 -11.02 -22.18 -44.49
CA GLN A 734 -10.24 -21.01 -44.83
C GLN A 734 -10.15 -20.88 -46.34
N LEU A 735 -10.59 -19.74 -46.87
CA LEU A 735 -10.27 -19.32 -48.21
C LEU A 735 -8.86 -18.74 -48.20
N ILE A 736 -7.99 -19.29 -49.03
CA ILE A 736 -6.59 -18.90 -49.11
C ILE A 736 -6.33 -18.39 -50.52
N ILE A 737 -5.92 -17.13 -50.61
CA ILE A 737 -5.54 -16.47 -51.87
C ILE A 737 -4.03 -16.30 -51.84
N THR A 738 -3.34 -16.98 -52.75
CA THR A 738 -1.90 -16.86 -52.93
C THR A 738 -1.64 -16.07 -54.21
N ILE A 739 -0.91 -14.96 -54.09
CA ILE A 739 -0.43 -14.17 -55.21
C ILE A 739 1.08 -14.35 -55.29
N ASP A 740 1.56 -14.90 -56.39
CA ASP A 740 2.98 -14.99 -56.68
C ASP A 740 3.37 -13.90 -57.70
N ASN A 741 4.29 -13.04 -57.28
CA ASN A 741 4.82 -11.94 -58.08
C ASN A 741 6.27 -12.18 -58.49
N ASN A 742 6.64 -13.45 -58.69
CA ASN A 742 7.90 -13.89 -59.26
C ASN A 742 7.81 -13.97 -60.79
N ASN A 743 7.77 -12.83 -61.47
CA ASN A 743 7.85 -12.82 -62.93
C ASN A 743 9.27 -12.48 -63.42
N ASN A 744 9.90 -13.49 -64.02
CA ASN A 744 11.13 -13.34 -64.80
C ASN A 744 10.93 -12.32 -65.94
N ASN A 745 11.87 -11.38 -66.03
CA ASN A 745 12.08 -10.47 -67.17
C ASN A 745 12.20 -11.25 -68.49
N ASN A 746 11.11 -11.45 -69.22
CA ASN A 746 11.16 -11.97 -70.59
C ASN A 746 10.19 -11.26 -71.55
N ASP A 747 10.05 -9.94 -71.40
CA ASP A 747 9.55 -9.08 -72.47
C ASP A 747 10.41 -7.80 -72.56
N SER A 748 11.59 -7.97 -73.16
CA SER A 748 12.34 -6.90 -73.81
C SER A 748 13.02 -7.45 -75.06
N SER A 749 12.27 -7.45 -76.16
CA SER A 749 12.79 -7.44 -77.53
C SER A 749 12.04 -6.40 -78.33
#